data_AF-A0A0C7P2L3-F1
#
_entry.id   AF-A0A0C7P2L3-F1
#
_cell.length_a   1.000
_cell.length_b   1.000
_cell.length_c   1.000
_cell.angle_alpha   90.00
_cell.angle_beta   90.00
_cell.angle_gamma   90.00
#
_symmetry.space_group_name_H-M   'P 1'
#
loop_
_entity.id
_entity.type
_entity.pdbx_description
1 polymer ?
#
loop_
_entity_poly.entity_id
_entity_poly.type
_entity_poly.pdbx_seq_one_letter_code
_entity_poly.pdbx_strand_id
1 'polypeptide(L)'
;MLQCQGSKNSSFTKVIVALLVILSTLSMLFAAGRPNALLFLTDFGLKDGAVSAMKGVAFGVDPDLRMFDVTHDIPAFSVWEGAYRLKQTVEYWPTNTVFVCVVDPGVGTERNPIVLKTKTGYYLVGPDNGLFSLVAEDMGIEEVRIIDVEKQRLPGSEKSYTFHGRDIFAYVGARLASGQIKFEDVGPVLEGDIVTIPYQKPTIEGNTVMGNIPVLDIQYGNVWSNIPDELFEMLNPQFGDLFYVEIFEDNNLVFEGEMPFVNSFGDVPEGDTLIYYNSLLNVSVAINMDNFSEVYGVYSGPEWTIKLTKILSEVSGTVSQIDKYGNVRTDIPADALTKEGFEVGDIVVIKVNDHLIQAPFVTTYGDVDRGKPLIRISDNYLTLAINYGNFGETYSLEVGDPVTIQLLKKGAYKSELEIRHLVKTNNRQDYESDEVFANFREVTVGKIGKGKLYRSSHPSIDDPRSSYASQLMKKAGIRTVINLSDSQEELLNNLQYSDYYRSIYEKGNLIALNMGVDPMSEDFANKLREGLLFMIEKEPPYLIHCVEGKDRAGITVALLEAIMDASVEEIYKDYVKSYENYFHVKPGTPAYDAIEKIIADLFKEINNGKPVDDSNIKQVAMKYLTEKVGLTQEQIAQLQEKLK
;
A
#
# COMPACT_ATOMS: atom_id res chain seq x y z
N MET A 1 -72.92 35.20 63.23
CA MET A 1 -71.73 34.86 64.03
C MET A 1 -71.40 33.39 63.82
N LEU A 2 -70.37 33.09 63.04
CA LEU A 2 -69.39 32.02 63.29
C LEU A 2 -68.39 32.05 62.14
N GLN A 3 -67.32 32.77 62.42
CA GLN A 3 -66.07 32.82 61.69
C GLN A 3 -65.26 31.53 61.90
N CYS A 4 -64.37 31.28 60.94
CA CYS A 4 -63.05 30.67 61.10
C CYS A 4 -62.95 29.20 61.55
N GLN A 5 -62.60 28.35 60.59
CA GLN A 5 -61.45 27.43 60.61
C GLN A 5 -61.24 27.04 59.13
N GLY A 6 -60.09 27.15 58.49
CA GLY A 6 -58.72 27.20 58.98
C GLY A 6 -57.89 26.62 57.85
N SER A 7 -57.51 27.50 56.92
CA SER A 7 -56.47 27.30 55.91
C SER A 7 -55.18 26.81 56.57
N LYS A 8 -54.99 25.49 56.66
CA LYS A 8 -53.71 24.87 57.06
C LYS A 8 -53.18 23.83 56.07
N ASN A 9 -53.99 23.34 55.13
CA ASN A 9 -53.53 22.35 54.16
C ASN A 9 -52.77 22.95 52.96
N SER A 10 -53.02 24.20 52.57
CA SER A 10 -52.38 24.77 51.37
C SER A 10 -50.86 24.94 51.51
N SER A 11 -50.35 25.29 52.69
CA SER A 11 -48.91 25.49 52.91
C SER A 11 -48.16 24.16 52.98
N PHE A 12 -48.76 23.14 53.58
CA PHE A 12 -48.13 21.83 53.75
C PHE A 12 -48.06 21.06 52.41
N THR A 13 -49.11 21.13 51.60
CA THR A 13 -49.12 20.54 50.25
C THR A 13 -48.13 21.24 49.32
N LYS A 14 -47.96 22.56 49.40
CA LYS A 14 -46.95 23.30 48.62
C LYS A 14 -45.52 22.94 49.00
N VAL A 15 -45.25 22.70 50.29
CA VAL A 15 -43.93 22.26 50.77
C VAL A 15 -43.64 20.83 50.34
N ILE A 16 -44.63 19.92 50.38
CA ILE A 16 -44.47 18.53 49.91
C ILE A 16 -44.25 18.47 48.39
N VAL A 17 -45.00 19.26 47.61
CA VAL A 17 -44.80 19.34 46.16
C VAL A 17 -43.45 19.98 45.83
N ALA A 18 -43.02 21.01 46.54
CA ALA A 18 -41.69 21.59 46.37
C ALA A 18 -40.57 20.60 46.74
N LEU A 19 -40.72 19.82 47.83
CA LEU A 19 -39.79 18.75 48.20
C LEU A 19 -39.76 17.61 47.19
N LEU A 20 -40.91 17.21 46.63
CA LEU A 20 -40.99 16.20 45.58
C LEU A 20 -40.39 16.69 44.26
N VAL A 21 -40.60 17.96 43.90
CA VAL A 21 -39.96 18.57 42.73
C VAL A 21 -38.45 18.67 42.95
N ILE A 22 -38.00 19.13 44.13
CA ILE A 22 -36.57 19.18 44.48
C ILE A 22 -35.95 17.78 44.48
N LEU A 23 -36.58 16.78 45.08
CA LEU A 23 -36.12 15.39 45.02
C LEU A 23 -36.11 14.84 43.60
N SER A 24 -37.13 15.14 42.78
CA SER A 24 -37.21 14.69 41.37
C SER A 24 -36.13 15.34 40.51
N THR A 25 -35.83 16.63 40.73
CA THR A 25 -34.73 17.33 40.07
C THR A 25 -33.37 16.87 40.58
N LEU A 26 -33.24 16.50 41.86
CA LEU A 26 -32.03 15.88 42.40
C LEU A 26 -31.81 14.49 41.78
N SER A 27 -32.86 13.67 41.65
CA SER A 27 -32.76 12.36 40.98
C SER A 27 -32.47 12.46 39.49
N MET A 28 -32.94 13.51 38.80
CA MET A 28 -32.56 13.77 37.40
C MET A 28 -31.11 14.27 37.29
N LEU A 29 -30.61 15.03 38.27
CA LEU A 29 -29.20 15.43 38.37
C LEU A 29 -28.26 14.25 38.69
N PHE A 30 -28.76 13.17 39.30
CA PHE A 30 -28.00 11.94 39.56
C PHE A 30 -28.13 10.86 38.48
N ALA A 31 -29.12 10.95 37.60
CA ALA A 31 -29.38 9.95 36.54
C ALA A 31 -28.69 10.28 35.20
N ALA A 32 -28.36 11.55 34.95
CA ALA A 32 -27.62 11.94 33.76
C ALA A 32 -26.12 11.71 33.97
N GLY A 33 -25.58 10.62 33.42
CA GLY A 33 -24.13 10.47 33.20
C GLY A 33 -23.38 9.40 33.99
N ARG A 34 -24.04 8.34 34.52
CA ARG A 34 -23.29 7.17 34.99
C ARG A 34 -23.02 6.20 33.83
N PRO A 35 -21.75 5.88 33.51
CA PRO A 35 -21.43 4.65 32.80
C PRO A 35 -22.11 3.49 33.56
N ASN A 36 -22.88 2.63 32.89
CA ASN A 36 -23.67 1.62 33.59
C ASN A 36 -23.29 0.18 33.22
N ALA A 37 -22.31 0.01 32.34
CA ALA A 37 -21.86 -1.30 31.88
C ALA A 37 -20.33 -1.30 31.70
N LEU A 38 -19.71 -2.39 32.17
CA LEU A 38 -18.34 -2.74 31.90
C LEU A 38 -18.32 -3.99 31.02
N LEU A 39 -17.71 -3.90 29.85
CA LEU A 39 -17.58 -5.01 28.92
C LEU A 39 -16.17 -5.54 28.86
N PHE A 40 -16.02 -6.84 28.65
CA PHE A 40 -14.72 -7.48 28.49
C PHE A 40 -14.58 -8.13 27.11
N LEU A 41 -13.45 -7.85 26.44
CA LEU A 41 -13.00 -8.56 25.25
C LEU A 41 -11.57 -9.04 25.49
N THR A 42 -11.28 -10.34 25.37
CA THR A 42 -9.91 -10.86 25.55
C THR A 42 -9.59 -12.05 24.65
N ASP A 43 -8.32 -12.45 24.61
CA ASP A 43 -7.83 -13.71 24.00
C ASP A 43 -7.51 -14.80 25.05
N PHE A 44 -8.01 -14.65 26.28
CA PHE A 44 -7.66 -15.53 27.41
C PHE A 44 -8.44 -16.85 27.42
N GLY A 45 -9.53 -16.92 26.66
CA GLY A 45 -10.51 -18.00 26.77
C GLY A 45 -11.15 -18.09 28.17
N LEU A 46 -11.88 -19.17 28.40
CA LEU A 46 -12.57 -19.46 29.66
C LEU A 46 -12.09 -20.77 30.33
N LYS A 47 -10.93 -21.29 29.90
CA LYS A 47 -10.39 -22.57 30.40
C LYS A 47 -9.74 -22.45 31.78
N ASP A 48 -9.33 -21.25 32.19
CA ASP A 48 -8.71 -20.99 33.49
C ASP A 48 -9.37 -19.83 34.25
N GLY A 49 -8.73 -19.39 35.34
CA GLY A 49 -9.25 -18.36 36.23
C GLY A 49 -9.00 -16.91 35.80
N ALA A 50 -8.38 -16.64 34.64
CA ALA A 50 -7.94 -15.31 34.25
C ALA A 50 -9.10 -14.29 34.18
N VAL A 51 -10.11 -14.58 33.36
CA VAL A 51 -11.31 -13.74 33.19
C VAL A 51 -12.08 -13.61 34.52
N SER A 52 -12.18 -14.70 35.28
CA SER A 52 -12.82 -14.71 36.60
C SER A 52 -12.12 -13.75 37.56
N ALA A 53 -10.78 -13.72 37.56
CA ALA A 53 -10.00 -12.80 38.39
C ALA A 53 -10.21 -11.33 37.97
N MET A 54 -10.28 -11.03 36.67
CA MET A 54 -10.58 -9.68 36.18
C MET A 54 -11.96 -9.20 36.67
N LYS A 55 -12.99 -10.04 36.52
CA LYS A 55 -14.35 -9.74 37.00
C LYS A 55 -14.41 -9.65 38.53
N GLY A 56 -13.64 -10.46 39.24
CA GLY A 56 -13.51 -10.39 40.70
C GLY A 56 -12.91 -9.06 41.17
N VAL A 57 -11.89 -8.57 40.47
CA VAL A 57 -11.32 -7.24 40.72
C VAL A 57 -12.35 -6.14 40.46
N ALA A 58 -13.05 -6.19 39.33
CA ALA A 58 -14.11 -5.23 39.01
C ALA A 58 -15.26 -5.25 40.02
N PHE A 59 -15.70 -6.43 40.46
CA PHE A 59 -16.70 -6.59 41.52
C PHE A 59 -16.22 -6.04 42.87
N GLY A 60 -14.92 -6.15 43.16
CA GLY A 60 -14.30 -5.55 44.34
C GLY A 60 -14.28 -4.03 44.32
N VAL A 61 -14.32 -3.41 43.13
CA VAL A 61 -14.46 -1.96 42.97
C VAL A 61 -15.89 -1.53 43.27
N ASP A 62 -16.87 -2.15 42.62
CA ASP A 62 -18.29 -1.86 42.80
C ASP A 62 -19.14 -3.14 42.64
N PRO A 63 -19.73 -3.66 43.73
CA PRO A 63 -20.57 -4.85 43.69
C PRO A 63 -21.84 -4.72 42.84
N ASP A 64 -22.30 -3.49 42.56
CA ASP A 64 -23.50 -3.23 41.75
C ASP A 64 -23.16 -3.03 40.26
N LEU A 65 -21.88 -3.04 39.88
CA LEU A 65 -21.43 -2.83 38.51
C LEU A 65 -21.86 -3.99 37.61
N ARG A 66 -22.59 -3.65 36.53
CA ARG A 66 -23.02 -4.64 35.54
C ARG A 66 -21.87 -4.95 34.59
N MET A 67 -21.43 -6.20 34.62
CA MET A 67 -20.35 -6.71 33.79
C MET A 67 -20.89 -7.64 32.70
N PHE A 68 -20.42 -7.47 31.48
CA PHE A 68 -20.79 -8.30 30.34
C PHE A 68 -19.54 -8.67 29.53
N ASP A 69 -19.68 -9.63 28.62
CA ASP A 69 -18.58 -10.05 27.74
C ASP A 69 -18.97 -9.73 26.30
N VAL A 70 -17.99 -9.23 25.53
CA VAL A 70 -18.05 -9.26 24.07
C VAL A 70 -17.69 -10.68 23.63
N THR A 71 -16.46 -11.10 23.94
CA THR A 71 -15.98 -12.47 23.75
C THR A 71 -14.63 -12.65 24.46
N HIS A 72 -14.28 -13.89 24.80
CA HIS A 72 -12.96 -14.27 25.30
C HIS A 72 -12.22 -15.24 24.35
N ASP A 73 -12.83 -15.54 23.21
CA ASP A 73 -12.34 -16.52 22.24
C ASP A 73 -11.63 -15.85 21.05
N ILE A 74 -11.13 -14.62 21.21
CA ILE A 74 -10.21 -14.05 20.22
C ILE A 74 -9.00 -14.97 20.11
N PRO A 75 -8.52 -15.32 18.90
CA PRO A 75 -7.32 -16.11 18.76
C PRO A 75 -6.14 -15.47 19.48
N ALA A 76 -5.34 -16.29 20.15
CA ALA A 76 -4.21 -15.82 20.95
C ALA A 76 -3.35 -14.85 20.15
N PHE A 77 -3.11 -13.67 20.72
CA PHE A 77 -2.29 -12.61 20.16
C PHE A 77 -2.85 -11.90 18.91
N SER A 78 -4.04 -12.24 18.43
CA SER A 78 -4.65 -11.65 17.22
C SER A 78 -5.26 -10.28 17.51
N VAL A 79 -4.43 -9.23 17.46
CA VAL A 79 -4.88 -7.84 17.65
C VAL A 79 -5.89 -7.43 16.57
N TRP A 80 -5.71 -7.89 15.34
CA TRP A 80 -6.63 -7.62 14.23
C TRP A 80 -8.03 -8.16 14.47
N GLU A 81 -8.16 -9.45 14.82
CA GLU A 81 -9.47 -10.03 15.11
C GLU A 81 -10.11 -9.38 16.33
N GLY A 82 -9.31 -9.08 17.36
CA GLY A 82 -9.79 -8.31 18.50
C GLY A 82 -10.37 -6.95 18.10
N ALA A 83 -9.69 -6.22 17.21
CA ALA A 83 -10.13 -4.92 16.73
C ALA A 83 -11.43 -5.02 15.93
N TYR A 84 -11.55 -6.05 15.07
CA TYR A 84 -12.73 -6.27 14.25
C TYR A 84 -13.95 -6.68 15.09
N ARG A 85 -13.80 -7.64 16.01
CA ARG A 85 -14.90 -8.06 16.92
C ARG A 85 -15.35 -6.93 17.83
N LEU A 86 -14.43 -6.06 18.23
CA LEU A 86 -14.78 -4.84 18.96
C LEU A 86 -15.61 -3.89 18.08
N LYS A 87 -15.15 -3.58 16.86
CA LYS A 87 -15.88 -2.74 15.89
C LYS A 87 -17.32 -3.24 15.67
N GLN A 88 -17.51 -4.55 15.51
CA GLN A 88 -18.84 -5.16 15.32
C GLN A 88 -19.81 -4.95 16.49
N THR A 89 -19.31 -4.64 17.69
CA THR A 89 -20.12 -4.67 18.92
C THR A 89 -20.37 -3.29 19.52
N VAL A 90 -19.39 -2.38 19.48
CA VAL A 90 -19.41 -1.14 20.30
C VAL A 90 -20.64 -0.27 20.02
N GLU A 91 -21.05 -0.13 18.76
CA GLU A 91 -22.15 0.77 18.36
C GLU A 91 -23.52 0.37 18.92
N TYR A 92 -23.71 -0.91 19.28
CA TYR A 92 -24.97 -1.42 19.80
C TYR A 92 -25.17 -1.17 21.30
N TRP A 93 -24.11 -0.75 22.00
CA TRP A 93 -24.18 -0.44 23.42
C TRP A 93 -24.55 1.02 23.66
N PRO A 94 -25.17 1.35 24.80
CA PRO A 94 -25.45 2.75 25.15
C PRO A 94 -24.17 3.58 25.26
N THR A 95 -24.24 4.86 24.88
CA THR A 95 -23.15 5.83 25.12
C THR A 95 -22.74 5.86 26.59
N ASN A 96 -21.48 6.20 26.87
CA ASN A 96 -20.80 6.10 28.15
C ASN A 96 -20.50 4.67 28.63
N THR A 97 -20.63 3.66 27.78
CA THR A 97 -20.20 2.29 28.12
C THR A 97 -18.67 2.17 28.11
N VAL A 98 -18.12 1.40 29.07
CA VAL A 98 -16.68 1.15 29.18
C VAL A 98 -16.36 -0.27 28.69
N PHE A 99 -15.43 -0.39 27.76
CA PHE A 99 -14.94 -1.66 27.22
C PHE A 99 -13.51 -1.88 27.68
N VAL A 100 -13.26 -2.96 28.41
CA VAL A 100 -11.93 -3.48 28.74
C VAL A 100 -11.55 -4.49 27.68
N CYS A 101 -10.60 -4.14 26.83
CA CYS A 101 -10.17 -4.95 25.70
C CYS A 101 -8.70 -5.34 25.89
N VAL A 102 -8.43 -6.64 25.96
CA VAL A 102 -7.10 -7.16 26.29
C VAL A 102 -6.73 -8.29 25.34
N VAL A 103 -6.09 -7.92 24.24
CA VAL A 103 -5.27 -8.80 23.39
C VAL A 103 -3.89 -8.17 23.34
N ASP A 104 -2.96 -8.72 24.12
CA ASP A 104 -1.77 -7.97 24.54
C ASP A 104 -0.48 -8.82 24.50
N PRO A 105 0.01 -9.14 23.29
CA PRO A 105 1.29 -9.86 23.15
C PRO A 105 2.49 -9.08 23.70
N GLY A 106 2.37 -7.75 23.81
CA GLY A 106 3.39 -6.85 24.36
C GLY A 106 3.25 -6.59 25.87
N VAL A 107 2.53 -7.43 26.62
CA VAL A 107 2.32 -7.22 28.06
C VAL A 107 3.64 -7.06 28.83
N GLY A 108 3.71 -6.07 29.72
CA GLY A 108 4.89 -5.81 30.55
C GLY A 108 6.08 -5.17 29.83
N THR A 109 5.91 -4.71 28.58
CA THR A 109 6.93 -4.01 27.79
C THR A 109 6.64 -2.50 27.66
N GLU A 110 7.13 -1.85 26.60
CA GLU A 110 7.09 -0.39 26.40
C GLU A 110 5.72 0.15 25.92
N ARG A 111 4.79 -0.71 25.49
CA ARG A 111 3.50 -0.26 24.94
C ARG A 111 2.64 0.45 25.99
N ASN A 112 2.04 1.59 25.62
CA ASN A 112 1.25 2.39 26.56
C ASN A 112 -0.01 1.63 27.02
N PRO A 113 -0.38 1.70 28.31
CA PRO A 113 -1.72 1.38 28.78
C PRO A 113 -2.60 2.62 28.62
N ILE A 114 -3.69 2.53 27.86
CA ILE A 114 -4.49 3.71 27.52
C ILE A 114 -5.98 3.55 27.82
N VAL A 115 -6.65 4.69 27.95
CA VAL A 115 -8.10 4.83 27.82
C VAL A 115 -8.40 5.79 26.68
N LEU A 116 -9.08 5.31 25.64
CA LEU A 116 -9.54 6.09 24.51
C LEU A 116 -11.01 6.45 24.72
N LYS A 117 -11.35 7.74 24.58
CA LYS A 117 -12.73 8.22 24.52
C LYS A 117 -13.09 8.52 23.07
N THR A 118 -14.13 7.87 22.55
CA THR A 118 -14.60 8.13 21.17
C THR A 118 -15.45 9.40 21.12
N LYS A 119 -15.57 10.04 19.94
CA LYS A 119 -16.48 11.20 19.76
C LYS A 119 -17.95 10.83 19.92
N THR A 120 -18.27 9.55 19.74
CA THR A 120 -19.60 8.97 19.99
C THR A 120 -19.87 8.65 21.46
N GLY A 121 -18.88 8.83 22.35
CA GLY A 121 -19.04 8.76 23.80
C GLY A 121 -18.76 7.39 24.44
N TYR A 122 -18.00 6.51 23.80
CA TYR A 122 -17.56 5.23 24.39
C TYR A 122 -16.16 5.34 25.00
N TYR A 123 -15.85 4.49 25.98
CA TYR A 123 -14.52 4.40 26.59
C TYR A 123 -13.91 3.03 26.32
N LEU A 124 -12.73 2.99 25.69
CA LEU A 124 -11.99 1.78 25.40
C LEU A 124 -10.72 1.74 26.26
N VAL A 125 -10.57 0.72 27.09
CA VAL A 125 -9.50 0.55 28.08
C VAL A 125 -8.65 -0.64 27.68
N GLY A 126 -7.36 -0.45 27.42
CA GLY A 126 -6.52 -1.54 26.92
C GLY A 126 -5.12 -1.15 26.49
N PRO A 127 -4.43 -2.04 25.76
CA PRO A 127 -3.12 -1.78 25.19
C PRO A 127 -3.17 -0.85 23.97
N ASP A 128 -2.24 0.11 23.91
CA ASP A 128 -1.96 0.89 22.71
C ASP A 128 -1.09 0.08 21.74
N ASN A 129 -1.72 -0.85 21.02
CA ASN A 129 -1.04 -1.79 20.12
C ASN A 129 -1.77 -1.98 18.78
N GLY A 130 -2.75 -1.13 18.47
CA GLY A 130 -3.60 -1.28 17.29
C GLY A 130 -4.98 -1.87 17.56
N LEU A 131 -5.27 -2.40 18.76
CA LEU A 131 -6.57 -3.01 19.08
C LEU A 131 -7.77 -2.06 18.89
N PHE A 132 -7.55 -0.75 19.00
CA PHE A 132 -8.60 0.27 18.85
C PHE A 132 -8.69 0.89 17.46
N SER A 133 -7.86 0.44 16.49
CA SER A 133 -7.75 1.05 15.16
C SER A 133 -9.09 1.26 14.47
N LEU A 134 -9.89 0.19 14.36
CA LEU A 134 -11.12 0.19 13.57
C LEU A 134 -12.25 1.00 14.23
N VAL A 135 -12.35 0.95 15.57
CA VAL A 135 -13.34 1.76 16.30
C VAL A 135 -12.97 3.24 16.28
N ALA A 136 -11.68 3.54 16.46
CA ALA A 136 -11.19 4.91 16.42
C ALA A 136 -11.43 5.58 15.07
N GLU A 137 -11.33 4.82 13.98
CA GLU A 137 -11.64 5.28 12.63
C GLU A 137 -13.13 5.55 12.42
N ASP A 138 -13.99 4.57 12.72
CA ASP A 138 -15.44 4.71 12.47
C ASP A 138 -16.08 5.78 13.37
N MET A 139 -15.67 5.83 14.64
CA MET A 139 -16.31 6.66 15.66
C MET A 139 -15.58 7.97 15.96
N GLY A 140 -14.36 8.12 15.47
CA GLY A 140 -13.47 9.23 15.79
C GLY A 140 -12.98 9.22 17.23
N ILE A 141 -11.80 9.80 17.45
CA ILE A 141 -11.20 9.99 18.78
C ILE A 141 -11.58 11.37 19.32
N GLU A 142 -12.12 11.42 20.55
CA GLU A 142 -12.28 12.67 21.30
C GLU A 142 -10.98 12.99 22.06
N GLU A 143 -10.47 12.05 22.85
CA GLU A 143 -9.25 12.20 23.63
C GLU A 143 -8.71 10.81 24.04
N VAL A 144 -7.39 10.69 24.19
CA VAL A 144 -6.74 9.48 24.71
C VAL A 144 -5.90 9.85 25.92
N ARG A 145 -5.98 9.03 26.97
CA ARG A 145 -5.18 9.19 28.19
C ARG A 145 -4.32 7.97 28.44
N ILE A 146 -3.07 8.20 28.78
CA ILE A 146 -2.17 7.16 29.28
C ILE A 146 -2.56 6.89 30.73
N ILE A 147 -2.77 5.63 31.07
CA ILE A 147 -3.06 5.20 32.44
C ILE A 147 -1.80 5.42 33.28
N ASP A 148 -1.90 6.25 34.31
CA ASP A 148 -0.84 6.44 35.31
C ASP A 148 -0.74 5.16 36.17
N VAL A 149 0.10 4.22 35.75
CA VAL A 149 0.22 2.88 36.35
C VAL A 149 0.65 2.95 37.82
N GLU A 150 1.38 3.97 38.25
CA GLU A 150 1.77 4.11 39.66
C GLU A 150 0.55 4.41 40.55
N LYS A 151 -0.40 5.20 40.05
CA LYS A 151 -1.60 5.60 40.81
C LYS A 151 -2.80 4.72 40.59
N GLN A 152 -2.93 4.15 39.39
CA GLN A 152 -4.16 3.51 38.91
C GLN A 152 -4.05 2.00 38.82
N ARG A 153 -2.95 1.39 39.26
CA ARG A 153 -2.80 -0.06 39.39
C ARG A 153 -3.55 -0.59 40.62
N LEU A 154 -4.05 -1.83 40.52
CA LEU A 154 -4.62 -2.58 41.63
C LEU A 154 -3.61 -2.66 42.80
N PRO A 155 -3.94 -2.15 44.01
CA PRO A 155 -3.02 -2.18 45.14
C PRO A 155 -2.56 -3.61 45.50
N GLY A 156 -1.26 -3.78 45.74
CA GLY A 156 -0.64 -5.08 46.05
C GLY A 156 -0.26 -5.92 44.83
N SER A 157 -0.43 -5.39 43.61
CA SER A 157 -0.06 -6.09 42.36
C SER A 157 1.23 -5.55 41.71
N GLU A 158 2.05 -4.77 42.42
CA GLU A 158 3.20 -4.03 41.88
C GLU A 158 4.32 -4.93 41.33
N LYS A 159 4.32 -6.21 41.73
CA LYS A 159 5.29 -7.22 41.26
C LYS A 159 4.81 -8.03 40.05
N SER A 160 3.57 -7.84 39.61
CA SER A 160 2.95 -8.58 38.51
C SER A 160 3.06 -7.80 37.21
N TYR A 161 3.82 -8.33 36.24
CA TYR A 161 4.03 -7.69 34.93
C TYR A 161 3.40 -8.46 33.77
N THR A 162 2.91 -9.68 34.02
CA THR A 162 2.35 -10.56 32.99
C THR A 162 0.83 -10.56 32.95
N PHE A 163 0.16 -9.79 33.83
CA PHE A 163 -1.30 -9.76 33.90
C PHE A 163 -1.88 -8.34 34.04
N HIS A 164 -1.45 -7.42 33.18
CA HIS A 164 -2.01 -6.07 33.13
C HIS A 164 -3.52 -6.03 32.83
N GLY A 165 -4.06 -7.07 32.17
CA GLY A 165 -5.50 -7.27 32.03
C GLY A 165 -6.25 -7.17 33.35
N ARG A 166 -5.78 -7.88 34.39
CA ARG A 166 -6.36 -7.83 35.75
C ARG A 166 -5.91 -6.59 36.51
N ASP A 167 -4.61 -6.36 36.53
CA ASP A 167 -3.98 -5.43 37.48
C ASP A 167 -4.12 -3.96 37.09
N ILE A 168 -4.38 -3.68 35.81
CA ILE A 168 -4.50 -2.33 35.26
C ILE A 168 -5.86 -2.17 34.57
N PHE A 169 -6.12 -2.89 33.47
CA PHE A 169 -7.29 -2.60 32.62
C PHE A 169 -8.62 -2.88 33.30
N ALA A 170 -8.79 -4.06 33.91
CA ALA A 170 -10.03 -4.39 34.62
C ALA A 170 -10.28 -3.45 35.80
N TYR A 171 -9.23 -3.13 36.57
CA TYR A 171 -9.35 -2.24 37.73
C TYR A 171 -9.69 -0.80 37.33
N VAL A 172 -8.98 -0.23 36.36
CA VAL A 172 -9.25 1.12 35.83
C VAL A 172 -10.60 1.18 35.15
N GLY A 173 -10.91 0.21 34.29
CA GLY A 173 -12.19 0.12 33.60
C GLY A 173 -13.37 0.06 34.58
N ALA A 174 -13.27 -0.73 35.64
CA ALA A 174 -14.30 -0.79 36.68
C ALA A 174 -14.45 0.51 37.47
N ARG A 175 -13.35 1.19 37.81
CA ARG A 175 -13.41 2.48 38.52
C ARG A 175 -13.99 3.59 37.65
N LEU A 176 -13.68 3.58 36.36
CA LEU A 176 -14.27 4.50 35.39
C LEU A 176 -15.75 4.18 35.20
N ALA A 177 -16.10 2.91 35.02
CA ALA A 177 -17.47 2.47 34.81
C ALA A 177 -18.37 2.70 36.04
N SER A 178 -17.84 2.54 37.25
CA SER A 178 -18.58 2.86 38.50
C SER A 178 -18.66 4.36 38.80
N GLY A 179 -17.93 5.20 38.05
CA GLY A 179 -17.82 6.64 38.31
C GLY A 179 -16.99 6.98 39.57
N GLN A 180 -16.20 6.04 40.10
CA GLN A 180 -15.26 6.31 41.19
C GLN A 180 -14.09 7.20 40.76
N ILE A 181 -13.75 7.18 39.48
CA ILE A 181 -12.83 8.11 38.85
C ILE A 181 -13.48 8.75 37.64
N LYS A 182 -13.08 9.99 37.33
CA LYS A 182 -13.40 10.62 36.06
C LYS A 182 -12.39 10.21 35.01
N PHE A 183 -12.72 10.47 33.74
CA PHE A 183 -11.79 10.23 32.64
C PHE A 183 -10.49 11.02 32.83
N GLU A 184 -10.56 12.24 33.36
CA GLU A 184 -9.39 13.09 33.57
C GLU A 184 -8.44 12.55 34.65
N ASP A 185 -8.94 11.73 35.56
CA ASP A 185 -8.17 11.12 36.64
C ASP A 185 -7.34 9.92 36.17
N VAL A 186 -7.59 9.38 34.96
CA VAL A 186 -6.90 8.21 34.40
C VAL A 186 -5.38 8.45 34.31
N GLY A 187 -4.99 9.64 33.89
CA GLY A 187 -3.59 10.03 33.71
C GLY A 187 -3.41 11.12 32.65
N PRO A 188 -2.16 11.38 32.22
CA PRO A 188 -1.87 12.43 31.25
C PRO A 188 -2.48 12.12 29.88
N VAL A 189 -2.75 13.16 29.10
CA VAL A 189 -3.18 13.03 27.70
C VAL A 189 -2.03 12.42 26.90
N LEU A 190 -2.34 11.49 26.00
CA LEU A 190 -1.38 10.95 25.05
C LEU A 190 -1.02 12.06 24.04
N GLU A 191 0.25 12.44 23.98
CA GLU A 191 0.76 13.35 22.96
C GLU A 191 1.06 12.56 21.68
N GLY A 192 0.26 12.76 20.63
CA GLY A 192 0.39 12.07 19.34
C GLY A 192 -0.78 11.15 19.00
N ASP A 193 -0.61 10.34 17.96
CA ASP A 193 -1.60 9.37 17.51
C ASP A 193 -1.44 8.04 18.25
N ILE A 194 -2.55 7.30 18.38
CA ILE A 194 -2.50 5.91 18.85
C ILE A 194 -1.79 5.02 17.84
N VAL A 195 -1.33 3.85 18.29
CA VAL A 195 -0.87 2.81 17.37
C VAL A 195 -2.06 2.33 16.54
N THR A 196 -1.92 2.36 15.22
CA THR A 196 -2.93 1.87 14.26
C THR A 196 -2.39 0.70 13.44
N ILE A 197 -3.23 -0.28 13.13
CA ILE A 197 -2.90 -1.38 12.23
C ILE A 197 -3.04 -0.87 10.78
N PRO A 198 -1.98 -0.87 9.96
CA PRO A 198 -2.10 -0.56 8.54
C PRO A 198 -2.85 -1.68 7.83
N TYR A 199 -3.80 -1.33 6.97
CA TYR A 199 -4.50 -2.29 6.11
C TYR A 199 -5.02 -1.59 4.85
N GLN A 200 -5.39 -2.36 3.83
CA GLN A 200 -5.95 -1.83 2.59
C GLN A 200 -7.36 -1.27 2.82
N LYS A 201 -7.50 0.06 2.74
CA LYS A 201 -8.82 0.72 2.69
C LYS A 201 -9.53 0.40 1.38
N PRO A 202 -10.87 0.37 1.35
CA PRO A 202 -11.59 0.18 0.11
C PRO A 202 -11.30 1.38 -0.82
N THR A 203 -10.83 1.12 -2.03
CA THR A 203 -10.54 2.12 -3.06
C THR A 203 -11.08 1.67 -4.42
N ILE A 204 -11.27 2.63 -5.32
CA ILE A 204 -11.67 2.40 -6.71
C ILE A 204 -10.70 3.11 -7.63
N GLU A 205 -10.25 2.42 -8.68
CA GLU A 205 -9.42 2.97 -9.75
C GLU A 205 -9.88 2.39 -11.08
N GLY A 206 -10.37 3.26 -11.98
CA GLY A 206 -10.92 2.83 -13.26
C GLY A 206 -12.10 1.88 -13.08
N ASN A 207 -11.96 0.65 -13.56
CA ASN A 207 -12.95 -0.43 -13.45
C ASN A 207 -12.60 -1.47 -12.36
N THR A 208 -11.68 -1.13 -11.46
CA THR A 208 -11.23 -2.02 -10.37
C THR A 208 -11.60 -1.43 -9.02
N VAL A 209 -12.22 -2.24 -8.16
CA VAL A 209 -12.26 -1.97 -6.72
C VAL A 209 -11.23 -2.83 -6.00
N MET A 210 -10.67 -2.30 -4.93
CA MET A 210 -9.68 -2.97 -4.10
C MET A 210 -10.02 -2.76 -2.63
N GLY A 211 -9.81 -3.76 -1.79
CA GLY A 211 -10.04 -3.68 -0.35
C GLY A 211 -9.27 -4.75 0.41
N ASN A 212 -9.51 -4.81 1.71
CA ASN A 212 -8.95 -5.82 2.62
C ASN A 212 -9.97 -6.95 2.86
N ILE A 213 -9.49 -8.11 3.30
CA ILE A 213 -10.33 -9.21 3.83
C ILE A 213 -10.27 -9.15 5.36
N PRO A 214 -11.18 -8.42 6.02
CA PRO A 214 -11.11 -8.23 7.46
C PRO A 214 -11.47 -9.48 8.26
N VAL A 215 -12.37 -10.32 7.73
CA VAL A 215 -12.86 -11.50 8.42
C VAL A 215 -13.36 -12.54 7.42
N LEU A 216 -13.40 -13.79 7.85
CA LEU A 216 -14.13 -14.86 7.16
C LEU A 216 -15.52 -15.06 7.75
N ASP A 217 -16.43 -15.55 6.92
CA ASP A 217 -17.65 -16.22 7.38
C ASP A 217 -17.29 -17.66 7.79
N ILE A 218 -16.69 -17.80 8.98
CA ILE A 218 -15.99 -19.01 9.43
C ILE A 218 -16.83 -20.29 9.29
N GLN A 219 -18.15 -20.23 9.44
CA GLN A 219 -19.01 -21.41 9.38
C GLN A 219 -19.13 -22.00 7.96
N TYR A 220 -19.04 -21.14 6.94
CA TYR A 220 -19.25 -21.52 5.54
C TYR A 220 -17.97 -21.36 4.70
N GLY A 221 -16.96 -20.66 5.21
CA GLY A 221 -15.72 -20.42 4.49
C GLY A 221 -15.81 -19.30 3.45
N ASN A 222 -16.83 -18.45 3.53
CA ASN A 222 -16.94 -17.31 2.63
C ASN A 222 -15.92 -16.23 3.01
N VAL A 223 -15.45 -15.50 2.00
CA VAL A 223 -14.49 -14.42 2.16
C VAL A 223 -15.24 -13.10 2.10
N TRP A 224 -15.26 -12.38 3.23
CA TRP A 224 -15.93 -11.08 3.32
C TRP A 224 -14.89 -9.96 3.21
N SER A 225 -15.07 -9.07 2.23
CA SER A 225 -14.20 -7.91 2.08
C SER A 225 -14.70 -6.72 2.92
N ASN A 226 -13.88 -5.67 2.99
CA ASN A 226 -14.28 -4.36 3.49
C ASN A 226 -14.77 -3.40 2.39
N ILE A 227 -15.06 -3.90 1.18
CA ILE A 227 -15.54 -3.10 0.05
C ILE A 227 -17.04 -2.92 0.20
N PRO A 228 -17.53 -1.71 0.49
CA PRO A 228 -18.96 -1.46 0.61
C PRO A 228 -19.63 -1.52 -0.77
N ASP A 229 -20.90 -1.90 -0.78
CA ASP A 229 -21.78 -1.85 -1.95
C ASP A 229 -21.74 -0.49 -2.65
N GLU A 230 -21.82 0.62 -1.92
CA GLU A 230 -21.78 1.97 -2.48
C GLU A 230 -20.55 2.21 -3.39
N LEU A 231 -19.38 1.67 -2.99
CA LEU A 231 -18.15 1.80 -3.77
C LEU A 231 -18.16 0.85 -4.97
N PHE A 232 -18.66 -0.37 -4.80
CA PHE A 232 -18.77 -1.35 -5.88
C PHE A 232 -19.79 -0.93 -6.94
N GLU A 233 -20.89 -0.31 -6.54
CA GLU A 233 -21.94 0.22 -7.42
C GLU A 233 -21.43 1.31 -8.36
N MET A 234 -20.32 1.99 -8.03
CA MET A 234 -19.66 2.93 -8.95
C MET A 234 -19.14 2.26 -10.22
N LEU A 235 -18.93 0.93 -10.21
CA LEU A 235 -18.61 0.12 -11.40
C LEU A 235 -19.86 -0.20 -12.26
N ASN A 236 -21.03 0.25 -11.83
CA ASN A 236 -22.33 -0.08 -12.40
C ASN A 236 -22.50 -1.61 -12.65
N PRO A 237 -22.26 -2.46 -11.63
CA PRO A 237 -22.38 -3.90 -11.77
C PRO A 237 -23.83 -4.30 -12.04
N GLN A 238 -24.04 -5.26 -12.93
CA GLN A 238 -25.31 -5.95 -13.13
C GLN A 238 -25.14 -7.43 -12.75
N PHE A 239 -26.22 -8.05 -12.28
CA PHE A 239 -26.16 -9.49 -12.03
C PHE A 239 -25.88 -10.25 -13.33
N GLY A 240 -24.90 -11.15 -13.27
CA GLY A 240 -24.33 -11.85 -14.42
C GLY A 240 -23.06 -11.22 -14.98
N ASP A 241 -22.73 -9.97 -14.62
CA ASP A 241 -21.45 -9.37 -15.01
C ASP A 241 -20.29 -10.19 -14.42
N LEU A 242 -19.27 -10.40 -15.24
CA LEU A 242 -18.06 -11.11 -14.83
C LEU A 242 -17.02 -10.13 -14.28
N PHE A 243 -16.32 -10.57 -13.25
CA PHE A 243 -15.20 -9.88 -12.66
C PHE A 243 -14.00 -10.81 -12.60
N TYR A 244 -12.84 -10.26 -12.89
CA TYR A 244 -11.56 -10.89 -12.62
C TYR A 244 -11.14 -10.52 -11.20
N VAL A 245 -11.05 -11.52 -10.34
CA VAL A 245 -10.77 -11.39 -8.91
C VAL A 245 -9.35 -11.84 -8.65
N GLU A 246 -8.59 -11.01 -7.93
CA GLU A 246 -7.25 -11.31 -7.45
C GLU A 246 -7.22 -11.16 -5.93
N ILE A 247 -6.61 -12.11 -5.22
CA ILE A 247 -6.44 -12.07 -3.76
C ILE A 247 -4.98 -12.25 -3.43
N PHE A 248 -4.47 -11.39 -2.56
CA PHE A 248 -3.07 -11.31 -2.18
C PHE A 248 -2.88 -11.44 -0.67
N GLU A 249 -1.76 -12.06 -0.26
CA GLU A 249 -1.21 -12.05 1.09
C GLU A 249 0.18 -11.41 1.03
N ASP A 250 0.40 -10.28 1.71
CA ASP A 250 1.67 -9.53 1.67
C ASP A 250 2.18 -9.24 0.23
N ASN A 251 1.24 -8.91 -0.67
CA ASN A 251 1.45 -8.71 -2.12
C ASN A 251 1.76 -9.97 -2.95
N ASN A 252 1.80 -11.16 -2.34
CA ASN A 252 1.89 -12.41 -3.08
C ASN A 252 0.50 -12.81 -3.56
N LEU A 253 0.34 -13.06 -4.86
CA LEU A 253 -0.92 -13.54 -5.42
C LEU A 253 -1.20 -14.96 -4.89
N VAL A 254 -2.30 -15.11 -4.15
CA VAL A 254 -2.75 -16.38 -3.58
C VAL A 254 -3.82 -17.00 -4.46
N PHE A 255 -4.71 -16.17 -5.00
CA PHE A 255 -5.81 -16.61 -5.84
C PHE A 255 -6.02 -15.61 -6.98
N GLU A 256 -6.30 -16.14 -8.17
CA GLU A 256 -6.87 -15.41 -9.30
C GLU A 256 -7.99 -16.22 -9.95
N GLY A 257 -9.04 -15.55 -10.42
CA GLY A 257 -10.13 -16.24 -11.11
C GLY A 257 -11.24 -15.31 -11.60
N GLU A 258 -12.02 -15.81 -12.56
CA GLU A 258 -13.24 -15.16 -13.03
C GLU A 258 -14.42 -15.57 -12.15
N MET A 259 -15.26 -14.61 -11.78
CA MET A 259 -16.48 -14.87 -11.01
C MET A 259 -17.64 -14.01 -11.50
N PRO A 260 -18.85 -14.57 -11.62
CA PRO A 260 -20.05 -13.78 -11.87
C PRO A 260 -20.47 -13.05 -10.59
N PHE A 261 -20.91 -11.81 -10.74
CA PHE A 261 -21.66 -11.10 -9.71
C PHE A 261 -23.11 -11.57 -9.72
N VAL A 262 -23.58 -12.16 -8.62
CA VAL A 262 -24.90 -12.77 -8.52
C VAL A 262 -25.62 -12.34 -7.24
N ASN A 263 -26.91 -12.67 -7.15
CA ASN A 263 -27.72 -12.27 -6.02
C ASN A 263 -27.56 -13.24 -4.84
N SER A 264 -27.39 -14.54 -5.09
CA SER A 264 -27.16 -15.54 -4.05
C SER A 264 -26.40 -16.76 -4.56
N PHE A 265 -25.97 -17.63 -3.63
CA PHE A 265 -25.18 -18.84 -3.89
C PHE A 265 -25.81 -19.73 -4.97
N GLY A 266 -27.12 -19.94 -4.93
CA GLY A 266 -27.84 -20.81 -5.87
C GLY A 266 -27.99 -20.28 -7.30
N ASP A 267 -27.49 -19.08 -7.59
CA ASP A 267 -27.51 -18.51 -8.94
C ASP A 267 -26.37 -19.04 -9.83
N VAL A 268 -25.42 -19.79 -9.26
CA VAL A 268 -24.38 -20.53 -9.97
C VAL A 268 -24.47 -22.03 -9.66
N PRO A 269 -23.94 -22.93 -10.52
CA PRO A 269 -23.81 -24.36 -10.21
C PRO A 269 -23.08 -24.64 -8.89
N GLU A 270 -23.34 -25.80 -8.28
CA GLU A 270 -22.59 -26.25 -7.10
C GLU A 270 -21.10 -26.41 -7.46
N GLY A 271 -20.22 -25.89 -6.59
CA GLY A 271 -18.76 -25.89 -6.82
C GLY A 271 -18.24 -24.68 -7.58
N ASP A 272 -19.11 -23.84 -8.17
CA ASP A 272 -18.68 -22.63 -8.88
C ASP A 272 -18.48 -21.46 -7.92
N THR A 273 -17.49 -20.62 -8.24
CA THR A 273 -17.19 -19.37 -7.52
C THR A 273 -18.20 -18.27 -7.86
N LEU A 274 -18.42 -17.35 -6.92
CA LEU A 274 -19.34 -16.22 -7.10
C LEU A 274 -18.92 -14.98 -6.31
N ILE A 275 -19.38 -13.82 -6.78
CA ILE A 275 -19.37 -12.55 -6.03
C ILE A 275 -20.81 -12.21 -5.63
N TYR A 276 -21.00 -11.75 -4.40
CA TYR A 276 -22.31 -11.34 -3.88
C TYR A 276 -22.17 -10.25 -2.82
N TYR A 277 -23.28 -9.62 -2.45
CA TYR A 277 -23.32 -8.77 -1.25
C TYR A 277 -23.66 -9.59 -0.02
N ASN A 278 -22.84 -9.52 1.02
CA ASN A 278 -23.14 -10.16 2.30
C ASN A 278 -24.22 -9.39 3.10
N SER A 279 -24.58 -9.92 4.26
CA SER A 279 -25.61 -9.33 5.12
C SER A 279 -25.24 -7.97 5.73
N LEU A 280 -23.98 -7.55 5.60
CA LEU A 280 -23.46 -6.24 5.99
C LEU A 280 -23.28 -5.30 4.80
N LEU A 281 -23.82 -5.65 3.62
CA LEU A 281 -23.69 -4.88 2.37
C LEU A 281 -22.23 -4.65 1.93
N ASN A 282 -21.36 -5.62 2.20
CA ASN A 282 -20.01 -5.63 1.63
C ASN A 282 -19.90 -6.69 0.54
N VAL A 283 -19.11 -6.38 -0.49
CA VAL A 283 -18.75 -7.33 -1.55
C VAL A 283 -18.03 -8.52 -0.94
N SER A 284 -18.45 -9.73 -1.31
CA SER A 284 -17.92 -10.97 -0.77
C SER A 284 -17.76 -12.00 -1.89
N VAL A 285 -16.87 -12.97 -1.68
CA VAL A 285 -16.69 -14.10 -2.58
C VAL A 285 -16.90 -15.43 -1.87
N ALA A 286 -17.40 -16.41 -2.61
CA ALA A 286 -17.77 -17.72 -2.10
C ALA A 286 -17.66 -18.79 -3.19
N ILE A 287 -17.78 -20.05 -2.77
CA ILE A 287 -18.09 -21.18 -3.65
C ILE A 287 -19.50 -21.64 -3.31
N ASN A 288 -20.36 -21.87 -4.31
CA ASN A 288 -21.69 -22.38 -4.03
C ASN A 288 -21.60 -23.80 -3.44
N MET A 289 -22.13 -23.96 -2.21
CA MET A 289 -22.13 -25.22 -1.44
C MET A 289 -20.74 -25.77 -1.09
N ASP A 290 -19.69 -24.93 -1.06
CA ASP A 290 -18.34 -25.33 -0.65
C ASP A 290 -17.59 -24.20 0.09
N ASN A 291 -16.40 -24.49 0.61
CA ASN A 291 -15.60 -23.59 1.43
C ASN A 291 -14.50 -22.89 0.61
N PHE A 292 -14.71 -21.63 0.25
CA PHE A 292 -13.75 -20.83 -0.54
C PHE A 292 -12.38 -20.72 0.16
N SER A 293 -12.39 -20.41 1.46
CA SER A 293 -11.18 -20.22 2.27
C SER A 293 -10.31 -21.48 2.28
N GLU A 294 -10.89 -22.66 2.52
CA GLU A 294 -10.15 -23.93 2.57
C GLU A 294 -9.68 -24.38 1.18
N VAL A 295 -10.52 -24.22 0.15
CA VAL A 295 -10.20 -24.65 -1.23
C VAL A 295 -9.02 -23.85 -1.79
N TYR A 296 -8.99 -22.54 -1.57
CA TYR A 296 -7.99 -21.65 -2.16
C TYR A 296 -6.92 -21.15 -1.17
N GLY A 297 -6.99 -21.53 0.11
CA GLY A 297 -6.05 -21.08 1.14
C GLY A 297 -6.11 -19.58 1.39
N VAL A 298 -7.28 -18.96 1.21
CA VAL A 298 -7.50 -17.53 1.45
C VAL A 298 -8.01 -17.30 2.86
N TYR A 299 -7.36 -16.43 3.62
CA TYR A 299 -7.73 -16.11 5.00
C TYR A 299 -8.07 -14.62 5.17
N SER A 300 -8.07 -14.16 6.42
CA SER A 300 -8.38 -12.77 6.78
C SER A 300 -7.32 -12.20 7.70
N GLY A 301 -7.04 -10.90 7.55
CA GLY A 301 -5.97 -10.21 8.28
C GLY A 301 -5.61 -8.91 7.58
N PRO A 302 -4.87 -7.99 8.23
CA PRO A 302 -4.47 -6.71 7.64
C PRO A 302 -3.60 -6.86 6.37
N GLU A 303 -2.90 -7.99 6.23
CA GLU A 303 -2.05 -8.38 5.10
C GLU A 303 -2.84 -8.85 3.86
N TRP A 304 -4.11 -9.22 4.03
CA TRP A 304 -4.94 -9.76 2.96
C TRP A 304 -5.57 -8.63 2.15
N THR A 305 -5.41 -8.69 0.83
CA THR A 305 -6.00 -7.71 -0.11
C THR A 305 -6.80 -8.44 -1.17
N ILE A 306 -7.97 -7.93 -1.52
CA ILE A 306 -8.80 -8.42 -2.62
C ILE A 306 -8.99 -7.30 -3.65
N LYS A 307 -8.86 -7.65 -4.93
CA LYS A 307 -9.15 -6.79 -6.08
C LYS A 307 -10.21 -7.43 -6.93
N LEU A 308 -11.19 -6.65 -7.36
CA LEU A 308 -12.21 -7.07 -8.31
C LEU A 308 -12.20 -6.10 -9.48
N THR A 309 -11.83 -6.59 -10.66
CA THR A 309 -11.82 -5.80 -11.90
C THR A 309 -12.96 -6.24 -12.78
N LYS A 310 -13.87 -5.32 -13.11
CA LYS A 310 -15.00 -5.60 -13.99
C LYS A 310 -14.51 -5.91 -15.41
N ILE A 311 -14.91 -7.06 -15.96
CA ILE A 311 -14.61 -7.40 -17.35
C ILE A 311 -15.54 -6.57 -18.25
N LEU A 312 -14.96 -5.83 -19.21
CA LEU A 312 -15.69 -4.84 -20.00
C LEU A 312 -16.29 -5.40 -21.28
N SER A 313 -15.56 -6.28 -21.96
CA SER A 313 -15.93 -6.84 -23.27
C SER A 313 -15.16 -8.14 -23.48
N GLU A 314 -15.68 -9.05 -24.29
CA GLU A 314 -15.02 -10.31 -24.61
C GLU A 314 -15.18 -10.71 -26.07
N VAL A 315 -14.19 -11.44 -26.59
CA VAL A 315 -14.22 -12.05 -27.92
C VAL A 315 -13.70 -13.47 -27.83
N SER A 316 -14.42 -14.43 -28.38
CA SER A 316 -14.03 -15.84 -28.40
C SER A 316 -13.77 -16.35 -29.82
N GLY A 317 -12.93 -17.37 -29.92
CA GLY A 317 -12.60 -18.09 -31.14
C GLY A 317 -11.85 -19.38 -30.82
N THR A 318 -11.09 -19.88 -31.79
CA THR A 318 -10.29 -21.10 -31.67
C THR A 318 -8.87 -20.91 -32.18
N VAL A 319 -7.95 -21.75 -31.72
CA VAL A 319 -6.60 -21.84 -32.28
C VAL A 319 -6.69 -22.37 -33.71
N SER A 320 -6.30 -21.54 -34.68
CA SER A 320 -6.31 -21.92 -36.09
C SER A 320 -4.98 -22.49 -36.56
N GLN A 321 -3.86 -22.03 -35.98
CA GLN A 321 -2.51 -22.45 -36.34
C GLN A 321 -1.52 -22.14 -35.23
N ILE A 322 -0.52 -23.00 -35.06
CA ILE A 322 0.67 -22.72 -34.24
C ILE A 322 1.89 -22.75 -35.18
N ASP A 323 2.67 -21.66 -35.18
CA ASP A 323 3.86 -21.58 -36.03
C ASP A 323 5.07 -22.32 -35.42
N LYS A 324 6.15 -22.46 -36.20
CA LYS A 324 7.37 -23.15 -35.76
C LYS A 324 8.12 -22.48 -34.59
N TYR A 325 7.75 -21.26 -34.23
CA TYR A 325 8.32 -20.50 -33.12
C TYR A 325 7.40 -20.55 -31.89
N GLY A 326 6.23 -21.16 -32.00
CA GLY A 326 5.28 -21.27 -30.90
C GLY A 326 4.27 -20.13 -30.81
N ASN A 327 4.19 -19.25 -31.81
CA ASN A 327 3.15 -18.22 -31.84
C ASN A 327 1.83 -18.87 -32.26
N VAL A 328 0.76 -18.50 -31.56
CA VAL A 328 -0.56 -19.09 -31.72
C VAL A 328 -1.44 -18.11 -32.48
N ARG A 329 -1.81 -18.44 -33.72
CA ARG A 329 -2.82 -17.69 -34.49
C ARG A 329 -4.20 -18.24 -34.19
N THR A 330 -5.14 -17.37 -33.89
CA THR A 330 -6.56 -17.71 -33.71
C THR A 330 -7.36 -17.44 -34.98
N ASP A 331 -8.59 -17.94 -35.04
CA ASP A 331 -9.57 -17.56 -36.06
C ASP A 331 -10.27 -16.21 -35.79
N ILE A 332 -9.93 -15.54 -34.68
CA ILE A 332 -10.51 -14.25 -34.29
C ILE A 332 -9.98 -13.15 -35.23
N PRO A 333 -10.83 -12.53 -36.06
CA PRO A 333 -10.40 -11.50 -36.99
C PRO A 333 -10.19 -10.16 -36.28
N ALA A 334 -9.29 -9.33 -36.80
CA ALA A 334 -8.98 -8.02 -36.22
C ALA A 334 -10.20 -7.10 -36.08
N ASP A 335 -11.18 -7.21 -36.99
CA ASP A 335 -12.40 -6.41 -36.94
C ASP A 335 -13.33 -6.81 -35.78
N ALA A 336 -13.28 -8.06 -35.31
CA ALA A 336 -14.01 -8.49 -34.12
C ALA A 336 -13.51 -7.77 -32.86
N LEU A 337 -12.18 -7.70 -32.67
CA LEU A 337 -11.58 -6.96 -31.56
C LEU A 337 -11.98 -5.48 -31.59
N THR A 338 -11.86 -4.82 -32.75
CA THR A 338 -12.19 -3.39 -32.85
C THR A 338 -13.68 -3.08 -32.64
N LYS A 339 -14.60 -3.98 -33.03
CA LYS A 339 -16.04 -3.83 -32.76
C LYS A 339 -16.37 -3.90 -31.27
N GLU A 340 -15.68 -4.78 -30.55
CA GLU A 340 -15.77 -4.89 -29.09
C GLU A 340 -14.89 -3.85 -28.35
N GLY A 341 -14.31 -2.89 -29.07
CA GLY A 341 -13.66 -1.72 -28.48
C GLY A 341 -12.23 -1.94 -27.98
N PHE A 342 -11.59 -3.06 -28.34
CA PHE A 342 -10.18 -3.34 -28.04
C PHE A 342 -9.26 -2.47 -28.89
N GLU A 343 -8.23 -1.92 -28.26
CA GLU A 343 -7.23 -1.04 -28.84
C GLU A 343 -5.81 -1.47 -28.45
N VAL A 344 -4.84 -1.14 -29.30
CA VAL A 344 -3.42 -1.27 -28.95
C VAL A 344 -3.14 -0.44 -27.69
N GLY A 345 -2.45 -1.07 -26.73
CA GLY A 345 -2.18 -0.53 -25.40
C GLY A 345 -3.21 -0.94 -24.34
N ASP A 346 -4.20 -1.76 -24.67
CA ASP A 346 -5.08 -2.37 -23.66
C ASP A 346 -4.36 -3.53 -22.93
N ILE A 347 -4.75 -3.78 -21.69
CA ILE A 347 -4.43 -5.03 -20.98
C ILE A 347 -5.64 -5.95 -21.08
N VAL A 348 -5.40 -7.19 -21.50
CA VAL A 348 -6.41 -8.23 -21.67
C VAL A 348 -6.13 -9.43 -20.77
N VAL A 349 -7.16 -10.23 -20.51
CA VAL A 349 -7.02 -11.61 -20.03
C VAL A 349 -7.25 -12.54 -21.21
N ILE A 350 -6.29 -13.44 -21.45
CA ILE A 350 -6.38 -14.54 -22.41
C ILE A 350 -6.80 -15.78 -21.62
N LYS A 351 -7.95 -16.34 -21.95
CA LYS A 351 -8.45 -17.60 -21.41
C LYS A 351 -8.26 -18.70 -22.43
N VAL A 352 -7.42 -19.67 -22.07
CA VAL A 352 -7.09 -20.85 -22.89
C VAL A 352 -6.93 -22.06 -21.98
N ASN A 353 -7.58 -23.18 -22.32
CA ASN A 353 -7.64 -24.35 -21.44
C ASN A 353 -8.06 -23.92 -20.00
N ASP A 354 -7.29 -24.32 -18.99
CA ASP A 354 -7.48 -23.93 -17.59
C ASP A 354 -6.62 -22.71 -17.17
N HIS A 355 -6.04 -21.98 -18.14
CA HIS A 355 -5.15 -20.85 -17.89
C HIS A 355 -5.84 -19.51 -18.13
N LEU A 356 -5.61 -18.58 -17.19
CA LEU A 356 -5.90 -17.16 -17.33
C LEU A 356 -4.56 -16.40 -17.43
N ILE A 357 -4.36 -15.66 -18.51
CA ILE A 357 -3.07 -15.03 -18.81
C ILE A 357 -3.30 -13.55 -19.07
N GLN A 358 -2.80 -12.69 -18.19
CA GLN A 358 -2.78 -11.24 -18.46
C GLN A 358 -1.70 -10.89 -19.49
N ALA A 359 -2.07 -10.12 -20.52
CA ALA A 359 -1.15 -9.71 -21.56
C ALA A 359 -1.55 -8.35 -22.16
N PRO A 360 -0.58 -7.51 -22.59
CA PRO A 360 -0.90 -6.30 -23.33
C PRO A 360 -1.22 -6.59 -24.80
N PHE A 361 -2.11 -5.78 -25.37
CA PHE A 361 -2.33 -5.71 -26.81
C PHE A 361 -1.31 -4.77 -27.44
N VAL A 362 -0.39 -5.32 -28.23
CA VAL A 362 0.76 -4.61 -28.76
C VAL A 362 0.89 -4.75 -30.28
N THR A 363 1.86 -4.07 -30.88
CA THR A 363 2.08 -4.07 -32.33
C THR A 363 3.18 -5.04 -32.76
N THR A 364 4.25 -5.14 -31.96
CA THR A 364 5.42 -5.97 -32.23
C THR A 364 5.82 -6.81 -31.01
N TYR A 365 6.64 -7.85 -31.21
CA TYR A 365 7.13 -8.66 -30.09
C TYR A 365 8.03 -7.87 -29.12
N GLY A 366 8.75 -6.86 -29.61
CA GLY A 366 9.65 -6.03 -28.79
C GLY A 366 8.93 -5.03 -27.88
N ASP A 367 7.62 -4.91 -28.03
CA ASP A 367 6.77 -4.01 -27.25
C ASP A 367 6.55 -4.51 -25.81
N VAL A 368 7.02 -5.71 -25.47
CA VAL A 368 7.02 -6.25 -24.11
C VAL A 368 8.40 -6.81 -23.77
N ASP A 369 8.69 -6.97 -22.48
CA ASP A 369 9.96 -7.57 -22.07
C ASP A 369 10.08 -9.04 -22.47
N ARG A 370 11.32 -9.53 -22.55
CA ARG A 370 11.61 -10.93 -22.87
C ARG A 370 10.92 -11.85 -21.86
N GLY A 371 10.31 -12.93 -22.35
CA GLY A 371 9.58 -13.91 -21.56
C GLY A 371 8.16 -13.49 -21.15
N LYS A 372 7.69 -12.28 -21.52
CA LYS A 372 6.32 -11.83 -21.21
C LYS A 372 5.34 -12.20 -22.33
N PRO A 373 4.09 -12.57 -21.98
CA PRO A 373 3.04 -12.81 -22.96
C PRO A 373 2.57 -11.50 -23.59
N LEU A 374 2.04 -11.59 -24.81
CA LEU A 374 1.45 -10.47 -25.55
C LEU A 374 0.38 -10.97 -26.52
N ILE A 375 -0.56 -10.10 -26.88
CA ILE A 375 -1.42 -10.29 -28.05
C ILE A 375 -1.11 -9.26 -29.13
N ARG A 376 -1.24 -9.65 -30.39
CA ARG A 376 -1.08 -8.73 -31.54
C ARG A 376 -1.90 -9.18 -32.73
N ILE A 377 -2.12 -8.28 -33.68
CA ILE A 377 -2.69 -8.64 -34.98
C ILE A 377 -1.58 -9.00 -35.97
N SER A 378 -1.73 -10.15 -36.65
CA SER A 378 -0.84 -10.61 -37.71
C SER A 378 -1.67 -11.27 -38.82
N ASP A 379 -1.46 -10.86 -40.07
CA ASP A 379 -2.27 -11.21 -41.24
C ASP A 379 -3.80 -11.10 -41.00
N ASN A 380 -4.24 -10.03 -40.34
CA ASN A 380 -5.64 -9.72 -40.02
C ASN A 380 -6.31 -10.64 -38.98
N TYR A 381 -5.55 -11.50 -38.30
CA TYR A 381 -6.04 -12.34 -37.21
C TYR A 381 -5.26 -12.09 -35.92
N LEU A 382 -5.92 -12.34 -34.79
CA LEU A 382 -5.28 -12.27 -33.49
C LEU A 382 -4.25 -13.39 -33.33
N THR A 383 -3.07 -12.99 -32.85
CA THR A 383 -1.93 -13.86 -32.55
C THR A 383 -1.52 -13.68 -31.08
N LEU A 384 -1.37 -14.79 -30.37
CA LEU A 384 -0.87 -14.88 -29.00
C LEU A 384 0.60 -15.30 -29.05
N ALA A 385 1.46 -14.67 -28.24
CA ALA A 385 2.89 -14.94 -28.25
C ALA A 385 3.53 -14.68 -26.89
N ILE A 386 4.72 -15.23 -26.69
CA ILE A 386 5.64 -14.83 -25.62
C ILE A 386 6.87 -14.22 -26.31
N ASN A 387 7.29 -13.03 -25.90
CA ASN A 387 8.47 -12.42 -26.51
C ASN A 387 9.72 -13.29 -26.23
N TYR A 388 10.39 -13.77 -27.29
CA TYR A 388 11.46 -14.78 -27.21
C TYR A 388 11.06 -16.11 -26.53
N GLY A 389 9.78 -16.45 -26.48
CA GLY A 389 9.27 -17.71 -25.93
C GLY A 389 8.30 -18.45 -26.86
N ASN A 390 7.80 -19.59 -26.42
CA ASN A 390 6.86 -20.44 -27.15
C ASN A 390 5.51 -20.45 -26.41
N PHE A 391 4.53 -19.66 -26.89
CA PHE A 391 3.22 -19.54 -26.23
C PHE A 391 2.43 -20.86 -26.29
N GLY A 392 2.37 -21.50 -27.46
CA GLY A 392 1.62 -22.73 -27.66
C GLY A 392 2.12 -23.87 -26.78
N GLU A 393 3.43 -24.06 -26.67
CA GLU A 393 4.02 -25.08 -25.80
C GLU A 393 3.86 -24.74 -24.31
N THR A 394 4.07 -23.47 -23.93
CA THR A 394 3.96 -23.03 -22.52
C THR A 394 2.57 -23.31 -21.95
N TYR A 395 1.52 -23.11 -22.75
CA TYR A 395 0.13 -23.31 -22.35
C TYR A 395 -0.51 -24.57 -22.94
N SER A 396 0.30 -25.46 -23.53
CA SER A 396 -0.11 -26.76 -24.09
C SER A 396 -1.32 -26.67 -25.02
N LEU A 397 -1.25 -25.77 -25.99
CA LEU A 397 -2.31 -25.53 -26.97
C LEU A 397 -2.15 -26.38 -28.23
N GLU A 398 -3.28 -26.82 -28.76
CA GLU A 398 -3.44 -27.51 -30.03
C GLU A 398 -4.38 -26.74 -30.97
N VAL A 399 -4.32 -27.07 -32.26
CA VAL A 399 -5.25 -26.50 -33.26
C VAL A 399 -6.67 -26.98 -32.95
N GLY A 400 -7.59 -26.02 -32.84
CA GLY A 400 -8.99 -26.24 -32.48
C GLY A 400 -9.33 -25.86 -31.02
N ASP A 401 -8.33 -25.64 -30.18
CA ASP A 401 -8.57 -25.28 -28.78
C ASP A 401 -9.31 -23.94 -28.66
N PRO A 402 -10.28 -23.80 -27.74
CA PRO A 402 -11.01 -22.56 -27.53
C PRO A 402 -10.09 -21.48 -26.94
N VAL A 403 -10.28 -20.25 -27.42
CA VAL A 403 -9.58 -19.05 -26.93
C VAL A 403 -10.62 -17.98 -26.66
N THR A 404 -10.56 -17.35 -25.49
CA THR A 404 -11.35 -16.14 -25.19
C THR A 404 -10.43 -15.01 -24.75
N ILE A 405 -10.69 -13.81 -25.23
CA ILE A 405 -9.96 -12.59 -24.91
C ILE A 405 -10.91 -11.61 -24.25
N GLN A 406 -10.58 -11.20 -23.03
CA GLN A 406 -11.38 -10.28 -22.24
C GLN A 406 -10.65 -8.97 -22.04
N LEU A 407 -11.34 -7.85 -22.29
CA LEU A 407 -10.80 -6.52 -22.03
C LEU A 407 -10.80 -6.27 -20.52
N LEU A 408 -9.61 -6.27 -19.91
CA LEU A 408 -9.43 -6.07 -18.48
C LEU A 408 -9.23 -4.59 -18.14
N LYS A 409 -8.27 -3.91 -18.79
CA LYS A 409 -8.01 -2.48 -18.57
C LYS A 409 -7.75 -1.76 -19.88
N LYS A 410 -8.62 -0.81 -20.21
CA LYS A 410 -8.51 0.00 -21.43
C LYS A 410 -7.34 0.99 -21.34
N GLY A 411 -6.42 0.93 -22.29
CA GLY A 411 -5.30 1.84 -22.46
C GLY A 411 -4.19 1.76 -21.41
N ALA A 412 -4.23 0.80 -20.49
CA ALA A 412 -3.31 0.74 -19.35
C ALA A 412 -1.83 0.51 -19.74
N TYR A 413 -1.57 0.04 -20.96
CA TYR A 413 -0.24 -0.20 -21.52
C TYR A 413 0.17 0.85 -22.59
N LYS A 414 -0.66 1.87 -22.87
CA LYS A 414 -0.38 2.87 -23.92
C LYS A 414 0.92 3.65 -23.66
N SER A 415 1.13 4.10 -22.43
CA SER A 415 2.34 4.84 -22.04
C SER A 415 3.61 4.01 -22.27
N GLU A 416 3.59 2.73 -21.88
CA GLU A 416 4.73 1.82 -22.07
C GLU A 416 5.02 1.60 -23.56
N LEU A 417 3.99 1.46 -24.40
CA LEU A 417 4.15 1.37 -25.86
C LEU A 417 4.79 2.61 -26.46
N GLU A 418 4.31 3.80 -26.07
CA GLU A 418 4.86 5.07 -26.58
C GLU A 418 6.35 5.20 -26.26
N ILE A 419 6.75 4.83 -25.04
CA ILE A 419 8.16 4.84 -24.62
C ILE A 419 8.98 3.82 -25.43
N ARG A 420 8.46 2.62 -25.67
CA ARG A 420 9.17 1.55 -26.41
C ARG A 420 9.33 1.87 -27.88
N HIS A 421 8.46 2.69 -28.46
CA HIS A 421 8.53 3.13 -29.86
C HIS A 421 9.35 4.39 -30.07
N LEU A 422 9.98 4.93 -29.01
CA LEU A 422 10.90 6.06 -29.14
C LEU A 422 12.14 5.64 -29.95
N VAL A 423 12.41 6.40 -31.02
CA VAL A 423 13.57 6.17 -31.89
C VAL A 423 14.64 7.21 -31.61
N LYS A 424 15.86 6.75 -31.32
CA LYS A 424 17.07 7.59 -31.26
C LYS A 424 17.93 7.37 -32.51
N THR A 425 18.73 8.36 -32.86
CA THR A 425 19.67 8.30 -34.00
C THR A 425 21.11 8.29 -33.49
N ASN A 426 21.97 7.51 -34.15
CA ASN A 426 23.42 7.49 -33.84
C ASN A 426 24.21 8.52 -34.65
N ASN A 427 23.54 9.33 -35.48
CA ASN A 427 24.18 10.40 -36.23
C ASN A 427 24.26 11.67 -35.40
N ARG A 428 25.48 12.14 -35.12
CA ARG A 428 25.72 13.38 -34.38
C ARG A 428 24.99 14.58 -34.98
N GLN A 429 24.85 14.67 -36.30
CA GLN A 429 24.25 15.85 -36.96
C GLN A 429 22.77 16.05 -36.65
N ASP A 430 22.09 15.04 -36.14
CA ASP A 430 20.67 15.10 -35.82
C ASP A 430 20.42 15.79 -34.46
N TYR A 431 21.49 16.17 -33.75
CA TYR A 431 21.44 16.80 -32.43
C TYR A 431 22.03 18.21 -32.44
N GLU A 432 21.45 19.09 -31.61
CA GLU A 432 21.82 20.51 -31.58
C GLU A 432 23.27 20.75 -31.11
N SER A 433 23.77 19.93 -30.19
CA SER A 433 25.13 20.05 -29.64
C SER A 433 25.74 18.71 -29.25
N ASP A 434 27.04 18.71 -28.92
CA ASP A 434 27.75 17.53 -28.44
C ASP A 434 27.21 17.08 -27.07
N GLU A 435 26.85 18.06 -26.23
CA GLU A 435 26.22 17.85 -24.93
C GLU A 435 24.89 17.09 -25.07
N VAL A 436 24.03 17.51 -26.03
CA VAL A 436 22.76 16.82 -26.30
C VAL A 436 23.02 15.40 -26.84
N PHE A 437 23.91 15.25 -27.82
CA PHE A 437 24.23 13.94 -28.42
C PHE A 437 24.79 12.94 -27.41
N ALA A 438 25.66 13.41 -26.51
CA ALA A 438 26.30 12.60 -25.47
C ALA A 438 25.47 12.53 -24.17
N ASN A 439 24.29 13.15 -24.14
CA ASN A 439 23.47 13.34 -22.93
C ASN A 439 24.28 13.91 -21.74
N PHE A 440 25.35 14.66 -22.02
CA PHE A 440 26.29 15.17 -21.02
C PHE A 440 25.83 16.54 -20.54
N ARG A 441 25.49 16.66 -19.25
CA ARG A 441 25.07 17.93 -18.65
C ARG A 441 25.46 18.02 -17.19
N GLU A 442 25.58 19.26 -16.73
CA GLU A 442 25.69 19.59 -15.31
C GLU A 442 24.31 19.50 -14.65
N VAL A 443 24.25 18.91 -13.46
CA VAL A 443 23.03 18.83 -12.64
C VAL A 443 23.11 19.95 -11.61
N THR A 444 22.20 20.92 -11.69
CA THR A 444 22.15 22.10 -10.80
C THR A 444 20.77 22.26 -10.14
N VAL A 445 20.06 21.14 -10.04
CA VAL A 445 18.68 21.07 -9.53
C VAL A 445 18.66 21.09 -7.99
N GLY A 446 17.65 21.73 -7.41
CA GLY A 446 17.56 21.97 -5.97
C GLY A 446 18.75 22.80 -5.46
N LYS A 447 19.44 22.29 -4.44
CA LYS A 447 20.63 22.92 -3.84
C LYS A 447 21.96 22.34 -4.35
N ILE A 448 21.96 21.57 -5.44
CA ILE A 448 23.19 21.05 -6.03
C ILE A 448 23.99 22.22 -6.62
N GLY A 449 25.20 22.41 -6.12
CA GLY A 449 26.10 23.49 -6.48
C GLY A 449 26.69 23.34 -7.88
N LYS A 450 27.08 24.48 -8.45
CA LYS A 450 27.71 24.50 -9.77
C LYS A 450 29.05 23.76 -9.78
N GLY A 451 29.26 22.95 -10.81
CA GLY A 451 30.45 22.14 -11.02
C GLY A 451 30.55 20.94 -10.11
N LYS A 452 29.47 20.53 -9.42
CA LYS A 452 29.51 19.43 -8.45
C LYS A 452 29.12 18.09 -9.04
N LEU A 453 28.03 18.04 -9.80
CA LEU A 453 27.47 16.79 -10.33
C LEU A 453 27.18 16.92 -11.81
N TYR A 454 27.54 15.88 -12.55
CA TYR A 454 27.27 15.74 -13.98
C TYR A 454 26.64 14.39 -14.25
N ARG A 455 25.85 14.35 -15.31
CA ARG A 455 25.19 13.15 -15.84
C ARG A 455 25.54 13.01 -17.32
N SER A 456 25.82 11.80 -17.78
CA SER A 456 26.14 11.54 -19.19
C SER A 456 25.77 10.14 -19.68
N SER A 457 25.87 9.95 -21.00
CA SER A 457 26.06 8.62 -21.60
C SER A 457 27.39 8.01 -21.19
N HIS A 458 27.57 6.73 -21.49
CA HIS A 458 28.83 6.05 -21.23
C HIS A 458 29.98 6.72 -22.01
N PRO A 459 31.07 7.15 -21.35
CA PRO A 459 32.16 7.89 -22.00
C PRO A 459 33.25 7.01 -22.62
N SER A 460 33.19 5.69 -22.41
CA SER A 460 34.30 4.80 -22.78
C SER A 460 33.85 3.43 -23.30
N ILE A 461 32.86 3.36 -24.20
CA ILE A 461 32.47 2.12 -24.91
C ILE A 461 32.55 2.31 -26.43
N ASP A 462 32.41 1.23 -27.19
CA ASP A 462 32.23 1.25 -28.65
C ASP A 462 30.85 1.79 -29.06
N ASP A 463 30.60 3.06 -28.75
CA ASP A 463 29.42 3.84 -29.15
C ASP A 463 29.89 5.17 -29.76
N PRO A 464 29.28 5.64 -30.87
CA PRO A 464 29.63 6.91 -31.49
C PRO A 464 29.62 8.12 -30.52
N ARG A 465 28.83 8.07 -29.45
CA ARG A 465 28.70 9.14 -28.44
C ARG A 465 29.83 9.16 -27.43
N SER A 466 30.44 8.00 -27.14
CA SER A 466 31.45 7.87 -26.08
C SER A 466 32.59 8.87 -26.26
N SER A 467 33.04 9.08 -27.50
CA SER A 467 34.11 10.03 -27.80
C SER A 467 33.76 11.47 -27.44
N TYR A 468 32.50 11.88 -27.65
CA TYR A 468 31.99 13.21 -27.29
C TYR A 468 31.81 13.34 -25.77
N ALA A 469 31.18 12.34 -25.13
CA ALA A 469 31.04 12.28 -23.68
C ALA A 469 32.40 12.37 -22.96
N SER A 470 33.40 11.63 -23.45
CA SER A 470 34.78 11.65 -22.96
C SER A 470 35.44 13.04 -23.07
N GLN A 471 35.27 13.72 -24.21
CA GLN A 471 35.81 15.07 -24.41
C GLN A 471 35.13 16.10 -23.50
N LEU A 472 33.82 16.01 -23.34
CA LEU A 472 33.04 16.88 -22.45
C LEU A 472 33.39 16.63 -20.98
N MET A 473 33.56 15.36 -20.59
CA MET A 473 34.06 14.95 -19.27
C MET A 473 35.42 15.60 -18.97
N LYS A 474 36.34 15.59 -19.95
CA LYS A 474 37.65 16.26 -19.82
C LYS A 474 37.52 17.77 -19.71
N LYS A 475 36.67 18.39 -20.52
CA LYS A 475 36.42 19.83 -20.51
C LYS A 475 35.80 20.31 -19.20
N ALA A 476 34.88 19.53 -18.63
CA ALA A 476 34.25 19.80 -17.33
C ALA A 476 35.19 19.55 -16.14
N GLY A 477 36.35 18.90 -16.37
CA GLY A 477 37.31 18.61 -15.32
C GLY A 477 36.80 17.58 -14.31
N ILE A 478 36.02 16.60 -14.78
CA ILE A 478 35.49 15.52 -13.92
C ILE A 478 36.63 14.82 -13.19
N ARG A 479 36.49 14.72 -11.86
CA ARG A 479 37.50 14.13 -10.98
C ARG A 479 37.16 12.73 -10.51
N THR A 480 35.87 12.41 -10.43
CA THR A 480 35.36 11.14 -9.93
C THR A 480 34.22 10.64 -10.79
N VAL A 481 34.23 9.33 -11.09
CA VAL A 481 33.23 8.68 -11.96
C VAL A 481 32.53 7.56 -11.20
N ILE A 482 31.21 7.52 -11.32
CA ILE A 482 30.36 6.47 -10.81
C ILE A 482 29.75 5.78 -12.04
N ASN A 483 30.36 4.67 -12.43
CA ASN A 483 29.90 3.83 -13.53
C ASN A 483 28.86 2.85 -12.99
N LEU A 484 27.58 3.14 -13.25
CA LEU A 484 26.48 2.32 -12.79
C LEU A 484 26.31 1.05 -13.63
N SER A 485 26.87 0.98 -14.85
CA SER A 485 26.53 -0.08 -15.80
C SER A 485 27.48 -1.24 -15.83
N ASP A 486 28.79 -0.98 -15.81
CA ASP A 486 29.75 -2.01 -16.17
C ASP A 486 30.06 -2.92 -14.99
N SER A 487 30.31 -4.19 -15.28
CA SER A 487 31.14 -5.05 -14.46
C SER A 487 32.60 -4.61 -14.45
N GLN A 488 33.37 -5.11 -13.49
CA GLN A 488 34.80 -4.82 -13.42
C GLN A 488 35.54 -5.29 -14.69
N GLU A 489 35.13 -6.41 -15.28
CA GLU A 489 35.70 -6.93 -16.53
C GLU A 489 35.38 -6.01 -17.72
N GLU A 490 34.12 -5.63 -17.87
CA GLU A 490 33.68 -4.69 -18.91
C GLU A 490 34.39 -3.35 -18.78
N LEU A 491 34.47 -2.80 -17.56
CA LEU A 491 35.21 -1.56 -17.29
C LEU A 491 36.63 -1.66 -17.83
N LEU A 492 37.38 -2.72 -17.49
CA LEU A 492 38.77 -2.89 -17.92
C LEU A 492 38.91 -2.94 -19.45
N ASN A 493 38.01 -3.65 -20.13
CA ASN A 493 37.96 -3.68 -21.59
C ASN A 493 37.60 -2.31 -22.18
N ASN A 494 36.71 -1.58 -21.51
CA ASN A 494 36.19 -0.29 -21.92
C ASN A 494 37.20 0.86 -21.74
N LEU A 495 38.19 0.73 -20.83
CA LEU A 495 39.24 1.75 -20.63
C LEU A 495 40.02 2.09 -21.91
N GLN A 496 40.00 1.22 -22.94
CA GLN A 496 40.69 1.47 -24.20
C GLN A 496 40.09 2.64 -25.00
N TYR A 497 38.79 2.94 -24.83
CA TYR A 497 38.07 3.90 -25.66
C TYR A 497 38.22 5.37 -25.20
N SER A 498 38.69 5.62 -23.98
CA SER A 498 38.94 6.97 -23.47
C SER A 498 40.16 7.04 -22.55
N ASP A 499 41.19 7.76 -23.00
CA ASP A 499 42.40 8.02 -22.20
C ASP A 499 42.09 8.84 -20.93
N TYR A 500 41.13 9.77 -20.99
CA TYR A 500 40.79 10.57 -19.81
C TYR A 500 40.04 9.72 -18.77
N TYR A 501 39.09 8.88 -19.22
CA TYR A 501 38.39 7.92 -18.36
C TYR A 501 39.38 6.95 -17.70
N ARG A 502 40.32 6.42 -18.49
CA ARG A 502 41.42 5.58 -17.98
C ARG A 502 42.25 6.29 -16.92
N SER A 503 42.59 7.56 -17.14
CA SER A 503 43.37 8.33 -16.16
C SER A 503 42.64 8.56 -14.83
N ILE A 504 41.30 8.56 -14.80
CA ILE A 504 40.51 8.65 -13.57
C ILE A 504 40.50 7.30 -12.84
N TYR A 505 40.36 6.20 -13.59
CA TYR A 505 40.48 4.84 -13.05
C TYR A 505 41.85 4.59 -12.42
N GLU A 506 42.94 4.93 -13.11
CA GLU A 506 44.32 4.74 -12.61
C GLU A 506 44.61 5.53 -11.32
N LYS A 507 43.86 6.61 -11.06
CA LYS A 507 43.93 7.39 -9.81
C LYS A 507 43.07 6.81 -8.68
N GLY A 508 42.33 5.73 -8.93
CA GLY A 508 41.39 5.14 -7.98
C GLY A 508 40.13 5.99 -7.77
N ASN A 509 39.77 6.84 -8.74
CA ASN A 509 38.62 7.75 -8.66
C ASN A 509 37.43 7.30 -9.54
N LEU A 510 37.39 6.02 -9.93
CA LEU A 510 36.31 5.44 -10.72
C LEU A 510 35.87 4.13 -10.09
N ILE A 511 34.56 3.97 -9.88
CA ILE A 511 33.93 2.73 -9.43
C ILE A 511 32.99 2.18 -10.51
N ALA A 512 32.97 0.86 -10.71
CA ALA A 512 32.05 0.15 -11.59
C ALA A 512 31.17 -0.79 -10.74
N LEU A 513 29.85 -0.62 -10.85
CA LEU A 513 28.89 -1.23 -9.93
C LEU A 513 28.12 -2.41 -10.51
N ASN A 514 28.10 -2.60 -11.83
CA ASN A 514 27.31 -3.64 -12.50
C ASN A 514 25.84 -3.65 -12.05
N MET A 515 25.22 -2.49 -11.95
CA MET A 515 23.91 -2.34 -11.32
C MET A 515 22.80 -2.85 -12.25
N GLY A 516 21.86 -3.61 -11.67
CA GLY A 516 20.57 -3.91 -12.30
C GLY A 516 19.74 -2.65 -12.56
N VAL A 517 18.56 -2.83 -13.18
CA VAL A 517 17.68 -1.71 -13.54
C VAL A 517 16.51 -1.51 -12.58
N ASP A 518 16.21 -2.51 -11.74
CA ASP A 518 15.11 -2.48 -10.78
C ASP A 518 15.51 -1.78 -9.47
N PRO A 519 15.02 -0.56 -9.18
CA PRO A 519 15.37 0.20 -7.99
C PRO A 519 14.82 -0.42 -6.69
N MET A 520 13.84 -1.31 -6.76
CA MET A 520 13.24 -1.94 -5.58
C MET A 520 13.96 -3.22 -5.17
N SER A 521 14.86 -3.73 -6.02
CA SER A 521 15.68 -4.90 -5.73
C SER A 521 16.76 -4.63 -4.68
N GLU A 522 17.10 -5.67 -3.90
CA GLU A 522 18.23 -5.65 -2.95
C GLU A 522 19.58 -5.45 -3.67
N ASP A 523 19.74 -5.97 -4.88
CA ASP A 523 20.97 -5.82 -5.67
C ASP A 523 21.22 -4.34 -6.00
N PHE A 524 20.18 -3.65 -6.48
CA PHE A 524 20.26 -2.22 -6.79
C PHE A 524 20.57 -1.41 -5.53
N ALA A 525 19.87 -1.67 -4.43
CA ALA A 525 20.05 -0.95 -3.18
C ALA A 525 21.49 -1.08 -2.63
N ASN A 526 22.04 -2.30 -2.60
CA ASN A 526 23.40 -2.55 -2.12
C ASN A 526 24.47 -1.87 -3.00
N LYS A 527 24.33 -1.96 -4.32
CA LYS A 527 25.27 -1.32 -5.26
C LYS A 527 25.17 0.20 -5.24
N LEU A 528 23.96 0.73 -5.10
CA LEU A 528 23.74 2.18 -4.96
C LEU A 528 24.45 2.69 -3.70
N ARG A 529 24.35 1.96 -2.58
CA ARG A 529 25.07 2.28 -1.35
C ARG A 529 26.57 2.41 -1.58
N GLU A 530 27.19 1.43 -2.25
CA GLU A 530 28.62 1.46 -2.56
C GLU A 530 29.00 2.69 -3.40
N GLY A 531 28.22 3.01 -4.43
CA GLY A 531 28.43 4.20 -5.26
C GLY A 531 28.35 5.51 -4.49
N LEU A 532 27.36 5.65 -3.61
CA LEU A 532 27.16 6.86 -2.79
C LEU A 532 28.25 7.00 -1.71
N LEU A 533 28.69 5.91 -1.09
CA LEU A 533 29.83 5.92 -0.18
C LEU A 533 31.13 6.30 -0.90
N PHE A 534 31.32 5.81 -2.13
CA PHE A 534 32.45 6.22 -2.96
C PHE A 534 32.41 7.71 -3.28
N MET A 535 31.23 8.29 -3.54
CA MET A 535 31.09 9.75 -3.69
C MET A 535 31.53 10.50 -2.44
N ILE A 536 31.12 10.05 -1.24
CA ILE A 536 31.53 10.66 0.04
C ILE A 536 33.06 10.63 0.20
N GLU A 537 33.70 9.51 -0.14
CA GLU A 537 35.14 9.34 -0.02
C GLU A 537 35.93 10.24 -1.00
N LYS A 538 35.41 10.45 -2.20
CA LYS A 538 36.10 11.20 -3.27
C LYS A 538 35.62 12.65 -3.38
N GLU A 539 36.21 13.41 -4.31
CA GLU A 539 35.94 14.84 -4.49
C GLU A 539 35.20 15.12 -5.81
N PRO A 540 34.17 16.00 -5.83
CA PRO A 540 33.52 16.45 -7.07
C PRO A 540 34.52 17.18 -7.98
N PRO A 541 34.31 17.40 -9.29
CA PRO A 541 33.08 17.12 -10.00
C PRO A 541 32.88 15.63 -10.22
N TYR A 542 31.70 15.14 -9.83
CA TYR A 542 31.28 13.77 -10.04
C TYR A 542 30.63 13.63 -11.42
N LEU A 543 30.87 12.50 -12.08
CA LEU A 543 30.09 12.06 -13.23
C LEU A 543 29.37 10.76 -12.90
N ILE A 544 28.04 10.77 -12.96
CA ILE A 544 27.21 9.57 -12.87
C ILE A 544 26.76 9.19 -14.27
N HIS A 545 27.02 7.96 -14.69
CA HIS A 545 26.53 7.45 -15.96
C HIS A 545 26.11 5.99 -15.88
N CYS A 546 25.30 5.59 -16.84
CA CYS A 546 25.12 4.19 -17.25
C CYS A 546 25.43 4.11 -18.74
N VAL A 547 24.79 3.21 -19.50
CA VAL A 547 24.98 3.16 -20.96
C VAL A 547 24.51 4.46 -21.63
N GLU A 548 23.27 4.84 -21.37
CA GLU A 548 22.62 5.99 -22.00
C GLU A 548 22.57 7.23 -21.11
N GLY A 549 22.82 7.06 -19.82
CA GLY A 549 22.58 8.11 -18.83
C GLY A 549 21.09 8.36 -18.57
N LYS A 550 20.20 7.44 -18.94
CA LYS A 550 18.73 7.60 -18.88
C LYS A 550 18.11 6.94 -17.66
N ASP A 551 18.27 5.63 -17.52
CA ASP A 551 17.59 4.81 -16.50
C ASP A 551 18.30 4.89 -15.15
N ARG A 552 19.26 3.99 -14.87
CA ARG A 552 20.07 3.94 -13.64
C ARG A 552 20.60 5.31 -13.23
N ALA A 553 21.25 6.00 -14.17
CA ALA A 553 21.81 7.33 -13.90
C ALA A 553 20.74 8.37 -13.58
N GLY A 554 19.57 8.30 -14.22
CA GLY A 554 18.47 9.22 -13.94
C GLY A 554 17.83 8.99 -12.60
N ILE A 555 17.63 7.73 -12.23
CA ILE A 555 17.06 7.36 -10.94
C ILE A 555 18.01 7.75 -9.81
N THR A 556 19.31 7.45 -9.93
CA THR A 556 20.30 7.87 -8.94
C THR A 556 20.35 9.39 -8.79
N VAL A 557 20.35 10.13 -9.90
CA VAL A 557 20.38 11.61 -9.85
C VAL A 557 19.09 12.16 -9.24
N ALA A 558 17.92 11.63 -9.58
CA ALA A 558 16.64 12.04 -9.00
C ALA A 558 16.59 11.86 -7.47
N LEU A 559 17.15 10.77 -6.95
CA LEU A 559 17.29 10.57 -5.50
C LEU A 559 18.22 11.62 -4.85
N LEU A 560 19.31 11.98 -5.52
CA LEU A 560 20.24 13.03 -5.06
C LEU A 560 19.58 14.41 -5.09
N GLU A 561 18.82 14.73 -6.13
CA GLU A 561 18.06 15.97 -6.26
C GLU A 561 17.01 16.09 -5.14
N ALA A 562 16.28 15.02 -4.85
CA ALA A 562 15.28 14.98 -3.77
C ALA A 562 15.90 15.26 -2.39
N ILE A 563 17.04 14.65 -2.05
CA ILE A 563 17.72 14.97 -0.78
C ILE A 563 18.33 16.37 -0.79
N MET A 564 18.54 16.98 -1.96
CA MET A 564 19.05 18.34 -2.14
C MET A 564 17.93 19.39 -2.26
N ASP A 565 16.73 19.11 -1.74
CA ASP A 565 15.60 20.05 -1.69
C ASP A 565 15.06 20.47 -3.06
N ALA A 566 15.19 19.62 -4.08
CA ALA A 566 14.51 19.84 -5.36
C ALA A 566 13.01 19.56 -5.23
N SER A 567 12.19 20.34 -5.95
CA SER A 567 10.77 20.08 -6.14
C SER A 567 10.53 18.86 -7.05
N VAL A 568 9.34 18.30 -6.98
CA VAL A 568 8.87 17.20 -7.84
C VAL A 568 9.01 17.58 -9.32
N GLU A 569 8.52 18.77 -9.69
CA GLU A 569 8.57 19.25 -11.06
C GLU A 569 10.01 19.40 -11.58
N GLU A 570 10.93 19.87 -10.74
CA GLU A 570 12.35 20.00 -11.10
C GLU A 570 13.01 18.64 -11.35
N ILE A 571 12.79 17.67 -10.46
CA ILE A 571 13.33 16.31 -10.58
C ILE A 571 12.80 15.65 -11.86
N TYR A 572 11.50 15.76 -12.11
CA TYR A 572 10.88 15.13 -13.26
C TYR A 572 11.38 15.74 -14.56
N LYS A 573 11.51 17.08 -14.61
CA LYS A 573 12.11 17.77 -15.77
C LYS A 573 13.55 17.36 -16.04
N ASP A 574 14.41 17.20 -15.02
CA ASP A 574 15.78 16.69 -15.25
C ASP A 574 15.73 15.24 -15.75
N TYR A 575 14.88 14.39 -15.17
CA TYR A 575 14.74 13.00 -15.57
C TYR A 575 14.34 12.87 -17.05
N VAL A 576 13.28 13.57 -17.47
CA VAL A 576 12.79 13.54 -18.86
C VAL A 576 13.80 14.16 -19.83
N LYS A 577 14.71 15.02 -19.38
CA LYS A 577 15.68 15.71 -20.25
C LYS A 577 16.51 14.76 -21.10
N SER A 578 16.87 13.58 -20.56
CA SER A 578 17.60 12.57 -21.33
C SER A 578 16.79 12.01 -22.49
N TYR A 579 15.46 11.95 -22.35
CA TYR A 579 14.58 11.51 -23.41
C TYR A 579 14.33 12.58 -24.47
N GLU A 580 14.21 13.85 -24.05
CA GLU A 580 14.21 14.98 -24.99
C GLU A 580 15.50 14.98 -25.82
N ASN A 581 16.64 14.80 -25.15
CA ASN A 581 17.93 14.84 -25.79
C ASN A 581 18.13 13.69 -26.78
N TYR A 582 17.70 12.46 -26.46
CA TYR A 582 17.97 11.28 -27.30
C TYR A 582 16.90 10.96 -28.33
N PHE A 583 15.65 11.10 -27.91
CA PHE A 583 14.48 10.62 -28.65
C PHE A 583 13.60 11.77 -29.13
N HIS A 584 14.05 13.03 -28.94
CA HIS A 584 13.34 14.23 -29.36
C HIS A 584 11.92 14.33 -28.81
N VAL A 585 11.69 13.73 -27.63
CA VAL A 585 10.44 13.86 -26.88
C VAL A 585 10.23 15.33 -26.55
N LYS A 586 8.98 15.80 -26.66
CA LYS A 586 8.65 17.21 -26.44
C LYS A 586 7.67 17.37 -25.29
N PRO A 587 7.80 18.41 -24.45
CA PRO A 587 6.81 18.73 -23.43
C PRO A 587 5.40 18.81 -24.01
N GLY A 588 4.42 18.21 -23.32
CA GLY A 588 3.01 18.20 -23.72
C GLY A 588 2.64 17.15 -24.77
N THR A 589 3.54 16.23 -25.12
CA THR A 589 3.18 15.02 -25.88
C THR A 589 2.87 13.85 -24.93
N PRO A 590 1.99 12.91 -25.29
CA PRO A 590 1.72 11.72 -24.46
C PRO A 590 2.97 10.95 -24.01
N ALA A 591 3.97 10.82 -24.90
CA ALA A 591 5.24 10.19 -24.56
C ALA A 591 6.00 10.92 -23.44
N TYR A 592 5.89 12.25 -23.37
CA TYR A 592 6.51 13.05 -22.30
C TYR A 592 5.85 12.75 -20.96
N ASP A 593 4.53 12.80 -20.93
CA ASP A 593 3.72 12.50 -19.74
C ASP A 593 3.95 11.05 -19.27
N ALA A 594 4.09 10.11 -20.22
CA ALA A 594 4.43 8.71 -19.94
C ALA A 594 5.81 8.56 -19.29
N ILE A 595 6.83 9.26 -19.80
CA ILE A 595 8.19 9.22 -19.23
C ILE A 595 8.22 9.89 -17.84
N GLU A 596 7.55 11.02 -17.69
CA GLU A 596 7.38 11.69 -16.40
C GLU A 596 6.71 10.76 -15.39
N LYS A 597 5.70 10.01 -15.84
CA LYS A 597 5.01 9.01 -15.02
C LYS A 597 5.95 7.89 -14.54
N ILE A 598 6.99 7.51 -15.29
CA ILE A 598 7.98 6.50 -14.82
C ILE A 598 8.61 6.94 -13.50
N ILE A 599 9.14 8.17 -13.47
CA ILE A 599 9.84 8.67 -12.27
C ILE A 599 8.83 8.99 -11.16
N ALA A 600 7.62 9.44 -11.52
CA ALA A 600 6.56 9.67 -10.55
C ALA A 600 6.08 8.39 -9.87
N ASP A 601 5.84 7.34 -10.65
CA ASP A 601 5.41 6.05 -10.13
C ASP A 601 6.52 5.38 -9.32
N LEU A 602 7.79 5.55 -9.70
CA LEU A 602 8.91 5.09 -8.89
C LEU A 602 8.90 5.73 -7.49
N PHE A 603 8.74 7.05 -7.39
CA PHE A 603 8.67 7.71 -6.08
C PHE A 603 7.44 7.29 -5.28
N LYS A 604 6.29 7.07 -5.94
CA LYS A 604 5.10 6.49 -5.27
C LYS A 604 5.35 5.08 -4.78
N GLU A 605 6.01 4.24 -5.57
CA GLU A 605 6.36 2.86 -5.21
C GLU A 605 7.32 2.84 -4.01
N ILE A 606 8.35 3.70 -4.02
CA ILE A 606 9.23 3.94 -2.88
C ILE A 606 8.42 4.39 -1.64
N ASN A 607 7.32 5.11 -1.85
CA ASN A 607 6.38 5.54 -0.81
C ASN A 607 5.25 4.53 -0.52
N ASN A 608 5.44 3.26 -0.86
CA ASN A 608 4.45 2.18 -0.67
C ASN A 608 3.09 2.50 -1.33
N GLY A 609 3.13 3.01 -2.56
CA GLY A 609 1.96 3.39 -3.35
C GLY A 609 1.30 4.72 -2.95
N LYS A 610 1.77 5.39 -1.89
CA LYS A 610 1.20 6.66 -1.43
C LYS A 610 1.62 7.82 -2.34
N PRO A 611 0.78 8.87 -2.50
CA PRO A 611 1.11 10.05 -3.28
C PRO A 611 2.43 10.72 -2.83
N VAL A 612 3.19 11.23 -3.80
CA VAL A 612 4.40 12.00 -3.58
C VAL A 612 4.23 13.40 -4.18
N ASP A 613 4.54 14.41 -3.39
CA ASP A 613 4.49 15.83 -3.76
C ASP A 613 5.66 16.59 -3.11
N ASP A 614 5.74 17.90 -3.32
CA ASP A 614 6.80 18.75 -2.78
C ASP A 614 6.89 18.73 -1.24
N SER A 615 5.80 18.38 -0.55
CA SER A 615 5.79 18.34 0.92
C SER A 615 6.51 17.11 1.48
N ASN A 616 6.64 16.03 0.70
CA ASN A 616 7.15 14.75 1.19
C ASN A 616 8.26 14.11 0.35
N ILE A 617 8.53 14.51 -0.89
CA ILE A 617 9.49 13.84 -1.78
C ILE A 617 10.88 13.67 -1.17
N LYS A 618 11.36 14.69 -0.44
CA LYS A 618 12.62 14.60 0.29
C LYS A 618 12.57 13.52 1.38
N GLN A 619 11.50 13.47 2.16
CA GLN A 619 11.35 12.47 3.22
C GLN A 619 11.27 11.06 2.64
N VAL A 620 10.58 10.89 1.52
CA VAL A 620 10.48 9.62 0.78
C VAL A 620 11.87 9.17 0.33
N ALA A 621 12.66 10.05 -0.32
CA ALA A 621 14.03 9.74 -0.73
C ALA A 621 14.94 9.44 0.46
N MET A 622 14.86 10.23 1.54
CA MET A 622 15.61 10.00 2.77
C MET A 622 15.31 8.62 3.34
N LYS A 623 14.03 8.25 3.45
CA LYS A 623 13.58 6.95 3.98
C LYS A 623 14.12 5.79 3.14
N TYR A 624 14.03 5.89 1.82
CA TYR A 624 14.59 4.90 0.91
C TYR A 624 16.10 4.74 1.10
N LEU A 625 16.84 5.86 1.16
CA LEU A 625 18.29 5.83 1.34
C LEU A 625 18.71 5.26 2.71
N THR A 626 17.91 5.45 3.77
CA THR A 626 18.23 4.93 5.10
C THR A 626 17.77 3.50 5.33
N GLU A 627 16.55 3.16 4.92
CA GLU A 627 15.92 1.87 5.25
C GLU A 627 16.18 0.80 4.19
N LYS A 628 16.16 1.17 2.90
CA LYS A 628 16.38 0.23 1.79
C LYS A 628 17.85 0.17 1.38
N VAL A 629 18.48 1.33 1.16
CA VAL A 629 19.89 1.41 0.75
C VAL A 629 20.85 1.25 1.94
N GLY A 630 20.41 1.56 3.16
CA GLY A 630 21.21 1.34 4.37
C GLY A 630 22.31 2.38 4.62
N LEU A 631 22.13 3.62 4.17
CA LEU A 631 22.97 4.75 4.56
C LEU A 631 22.56 5.30 5.93
N THR A 632 23.52 5.84 6.69
CA THR A 632 23.20 6.60 7.90
C THR A 632 22.80 8.03 7.53
N GLN A 633 22.05 8.71 8.41
CA GLN A 633 21.74 10.14 8.23
C GLN A 633 23.01 11.00 8.13
N GLU A 634 24.08 10.63 8.84
CA GLU A 634 25.38 11.30 8.76
C GLU A 634 26.02 11.15 7.37
N GLN A 635 25.98 9.95 6.78
CA GLN A 635 26.48 9.71 5.43
C GLN A 635 25.70 10.52 4.39
N ILE A 636 24.38 10.60 4.53
CA ILE A 636 23.55 11.42 3.64
C ILE A 636 23.92 12.91 3.80
N ALA A 637 24.14 13.40 5.03
CA ALA A 637 24.56 14.77 5.28
C ALA A 637 25.94 15.09 4.67
N GLN A 638 26.90 14.16 4.74
CA GLN A 638 28.21 14.28 4.09
C GLN A 638 28.08 14.37 2.57
N LEU A 639 27.20 13.55 1.98
CA LEU A 639 26.91 13.57 0.54
C LEU A 639 26.28 14.91 0.12
N GLN A 640 25.30 15.40 0.88
CA GLN A 640 24.71 16.72 0.64
C GLN A 640 25.76 17.83 0.68
N GLU A 641 26.71 17.77 1.63
CA GLU A 641 27.77 18.77 1.73
C GLU A 641 28.75 18.72 0.54
N LYS A 642 29.07 17.53 0.02
CA LYS A 642 29.87 17.38 -1.20
C LYS A 642 29.17 17.97 -2.43
N LEU A 643 27.83 17.93 -2.45
CA LEU A 643 26.99 18.37 -3.55
C LEU A 643 26.61 19.86 -3.50
N LYS A 644 26.71 20.55 -2.36
CA LYS A 644 26.64 22.02 -2.29
C LYS A 644 27.89 22.66 -2.90
#